data_AF-A0A3N9UZS0-F1
#
_entry.id   AF-A0A3N9UZS0-F1
#
_cell.length_a   1.000
_cell.length_b   1.000
_cell.length_c   1.000
_cell.angle_alpha   90.00
_cell.angle_beta   90.00
_cell.angle_gamma   90.00
#
_symmetry.space_group_name_H-M   'P 1'
#
loop_
_entity.id
_entity.type
_entity.pdbx_description
1 polymer ?
#
loop_
_entity_poly.entity_id
_entity_poly.type
_entity_poly.pdbx_seq_one_letter_code
_entity_poly.pdbx_strand_id
1 'polypeptide(L)'
;MKPHAFIAMPFGTKPGPDGQPIDFNRVYTEFLKPALEAAGLEVFRADQEQRAGDIRTDMFQELLMADLVLADLTLDNPNVWYVLGVRHALRARGVVLVAGGRVPMAFDLYTDRKLRYDMHNLMREGGPDKSVLEADQANLTRMVKETMESWHGRKISPVYNLLPQLVEPDWKSLRIGDVREYWDRYDDWEGRINMARQAGRIGDLLTLADEAPVAAFRAEAWISAGLALRKAERFDFALEQLERGLEVEPDNLKGLREQGICLQRLAIAGVPGHSLERARAHYRNVLESHPDDVETWSLLGRLDKDAWTEAWRRPGASPEKMRDDAGYEDALLRSAIDSYARGYRSDPSHYYSGINALTLMHLHLHLTGDPRYARDMVTMAGAVRFAADNETDEDQLFWARASLGDLELLVGTPDTVRAAYKEAIARNDKDWFALNSTRAQLQLLSDLGFRPENVEAGIKVFDRAMERLAPPDARWQPRRIILFSGHMTDEPGRAKPRFPADLEGLAASAIAAVLDEMGVGPDDLALTQGACGGDLLFTEACQKRGVRVNWLQPFEEPEFIQRSVIRSGESWRKRYLDARAVLAAPPRAAPVELGAPPQGVGEGYAYERCNLWLLYTALSCGPDKVNFVCLWDGGGGDGAGGTAHMYREVERRTGRVSRIDTNALFAR
;
A
#
# COMPACT_ATOMS: atom_id res chain seq x y z
N MET A 1 8.03 8.66 -7.36
CA MET A 1 8.97 8.18 -8.41
C MET A 1 8.28 8.14 -9.76
N LYS A 2 9.00 8.47 -10.85
CA LYS A 2 8.47 8.40 -12.23
C LYS A 2 8.53 6.95 -12.75
N PRO A 3 7.66 6.54 -13.70
CA PRO A 3 7.82 5.25 -14.38
C PRO A 3 9.12 5.22 -15.20
N HIS A 4 9.75 4.06 -15.30
CA HIS A 4 11.04 3.87 -15.98
C HIS A 4 10.87 3.46 -17.45
N ALA A 5 11.57 4.14 -18.36
CA ALA A 5 11.52 3.89 -19.79
C ALA A 5 12.89 3.52 -20.36
N PHE A 6 12.98 2.35 -20.98
CA PHE A 6 14.16 1.91 -21.71
C PHE A 6 14.02 2.19 -23.20
N ILE A 7 15.01 2.86 -23.80
CA ILE A 7 15.05 3.09 -25.25
C ILE A 7 16.00 2.10 -25.93
N ALA A 8 15.43 1.27 -26.80
CA ALA A 8 16.14 0.39 -27.72
C ALA A 8 16.26 1.06 -29.10
N MET A 9 17.44 1.60 -29.42
CA MET A 9 17.68 2.33 -30.67
C MET A 9 19.12 2.14 -31.19
N PRO A 10 19.41 2.45 -32.48
CA PRO A 10 20.78 2.60 -32.96
C PRO A 10 21.52 3.76 -32.26
N PHE A 11 22.86 3.73 -32.23
CA PHE A 11 23.69 4.76 -31.60
C PHE A 11 24.59 5.48 -32.60
N GLY A 12 24.91 6.74 -32.30
CA GLY A 12 25.80 7.58 -33.10
C GLY A 12 25.26 7.84 -34.50
N THR A 13 26.15 8.15 -35.44
CA THR A 13 25.79 8.39 -36.83
C THR A 13 25.79 7.08 -37.62
N LYS A 14 24.69 6.78 -38.32
CA LYS A 14 24.53 5.58 -39.16
C LYS A 14 23.98 5.96 -40.54
N PRO A 15 24.34 5.22 -41.61
CA PRO A 15 23.72 5.44 -42.91
C PRO A 15 22.22 5.09 -42.85
N GLY A 16 21.40 6.02 -43.32
CA GLY A 16 19.97 5.87 -43.49
C GLY A 16 19.60 4.91 -44.63
N PRO A 17 18.31 4.58 -44.79
CA PRO A 17 17.85 3.72 -45.89
C PRO A 17 18.14 4.29 -47.29
N ASP A 18 18.27 5.61 -47.39
CA ASP A 18 18.63 6.38 -48.59
C ASP A 18 20.13 6.66 -48.70
N GLY A 19 20.94 6.13 -47.77
CA GLY A 19 22.38 6.34 -47.67
C GLY A 19 22.80 7.65 -46.99
N GLN A 20 21.87 8.54 -46.64
CA GLN A 20 22.19 9.78 -45.93
C GLN A 20 22.49 9.51 -44.44
N PRO A 21 23.45 10.20 -43.82
CA PRO A 21 23.76 9.98 -42.42
C PRO A 21 22.61 10.42 -41.51
N ILE A 22 22.21 9.53 -40.60
CA ILE A 22 21.26 9.80 -39.51
C ILE A 22 22.03 9.85 -38.19
N ASP A 23 21.90 10.97 -37.46
CA ASP A 23 22.46 11.12 -36.12
C ASP A 23 21.45 10.69 -35.05
N PHE A 24 21.60 9.46 -34.56
CA PHE A 24 20.74 8.90 -33.52
C PHE A 24 20.96 9.51 -32.13
N ASN A 25 22.07 10.21 -31.90
CA ASN A 25 22.23 10.96 -30.66
C ASN A 25 21.30 12.17 -30.64
N ARG A 26 21.16 12.86 -31.77
CA ARG A 26 20.19 13.95 -31.91
C ARG A 26 18.74 13.46 -31.82
N VAL A 27 18.41 12.33 -32.45
CA VAL A 27 17.08 11.70 -32.30
C VAL A 27 16.76 11.45 -30.83
N TYR A 28 17.71 10.94 -30.05
CA TYR A 28 17.52 10.73 -28.62
C TYR A 28 17.38 12.03 -27.83
N THR A 29 18.33 12.96 -27.95
CA THR A 29 18.39 14.16 -27.10
C THR A 29 17.35 15.20 -27.45
N GLU A 30 17.01 15.35 -28.73
CA GLU A 30 16.09 16.40 -29.20
C GLU A 30 14.66 15.88 -29.33
N PHE A 31 14.41 14.59 -29.53
CA PHE A 31 13.05 14.06 -29.77
C PHE A 31 12.59 13.05 -28.71
N LEU A 32 13.25 11.89 -28.62
CA LEU A 32 12.73 10.78 -27.82
C LEU A 32 12.73 11.08 -26.31
N LYS A 33 13.88 11.53 -25.77
CA LYS A 33 14.02 11.81 -24.33
C LYS A 33 13.05 12.90 -23.86
N PRO A 34 13.00 14.10 -24.49
CA PRO A 34 12.06 15.15 -24.07
C PRO A 34 10.59 14.71 -24.11
N ALA A 35 10.20 13.93 -25.12
CA ALA A 35 8.82 13.46 -25.24
C ALA A 35 8.43 12.46 -24.15
N LEU A 36 9.34 11.54 -23.79
CA LEU A 36 9.11 10.59 -22.70
C LEU A 36 9.15 11.27 -21.32
N GLU A 37 10.05 12.22 -21.11
CA GLU A 37 10.09 13.02 -19.87
C GLU A 37 8.82 13.86 -19.70
N ALA A 38 8.28 14.43 -20.79
CA ALA A 38 7.00 15.13 -20.82
C ALA A 38 5.80 14.19 -20.61
N ALA A 39 5.95 12.90 -20.93
CA ALA A 39 5.00 11.86 -20.55
C ALA A 39 5.12 11.45 -19.06
N GLY A 40 6.11 11.99 -18.35
CA GLY A 40 6.31 11.76 -16.91
C GLY A 40 7.23 10.58 -16.60
N LEU A 41 7.98 10.06 -17.57
CA LEU A 41 8.89 8.93 -17.38
C LEU A 41 10.33 9.38 -17.07
N GLU A 42 11.06 8.53 -16.37
CA GLU A 42 12.52 8.55 -16.28
C GLU A 42 13.08 7.74 -17.45
N VAL A 43 14.06 8.29 -18.18
CA VAL A 43 14.46 7.75 -19.49
C VAL A 43 15.90 7.26 -19.45
N PHE A 44 16.10 6.01 -19.84
CA PHE A 44 17.41 5.36 -19.92
C PHE A 44 17.69 4.82 -21.34
N ARG A 45 18.94 4.97 -21.79
CA ARG A 45 19.44 4.41 -23.06
C ARG A 45 20.72 3.64 -22.79
N ALA A 46 20.84 2.43 -23.36
CA ALA A 46 21.88 1.46 -22.99
C ALA A 46 23.33 1.96 -23.13
N ASP A 47 23.63 2.87 -24.06
CA ASP A 47 24.99 3.42 -24.26
C ASP A 47 25.36 4.53 -23.27
N GLN A 48 24.44 4.97 -22.41
CA GLN A 48 24.73 5.85 -21.28
C GLN A 48 25.34 5.10 -20.10
N GLU A 49 25.34 3.77 -20.13
CA GLU A 49 26.04 2.96 -19.15
C GLU A 49 27.55 3.04 -19.38
N GLN A 50 28.24 3.78 -18.50
CA GLN A 50 29.69 4.00 -18.59
C GLN A 50 30.49 2.96 -17.80
N ARG A 51 29.82 2.10 -17.03
CA ARG A 51 30.48 1.06 -16.22
C ARG A 51 31.07 -0.04 -17.13
N ALA A 52 32.23 -0.56 -16.74
CA ALA A 52 32.85 -1.71 -17.39
C ALA A 52 32.07 -3.00 -17.03
N GLY A 53 31.60 -3.75 -18.03
CA GLY A 53 30.76 -4.95 -17.81
C GLY A 53 30.16 -5.49 -19.12
N ASP A 54 29.33 -6.54 -19.03
CA ASP A 54 28.57 -7.03 -20.19
C ASP A 54 27.25 -6.26 -20.34
N ILE A 55 27.24 -5.31 -21.28
CA ILE A 55 26.08 -4.48 -21.65
C ILE A 55 24.81 -5.33 -21.91
N ARG A 56 24.97 -6.59 -22.32
CA ARG A 56 23.83 -7.49 -22.57
C ARG A 56 23.09 -7.81 -21.28
N THR A 57 23.80 -8.04 -20.17
CA THR A 57 23.20 -8.40 -18.88
C THR A 57 22.32 -7.26 -18.37
N ASP A 58 22.79 -6.01 -18.45
CA ASP A 58 22.03 -4.83 -18.04
C ASP A 58 20.82 -4.59 -18.96
N MET A 59 21.00 -4.76 -20.28
CA MET A 59 19.93 -4.62 -21.26
C MET A 59 18.80 -5.64 -21.04
N PHE A 60 19.10 -6.91 -20.75
CA PHE A 60 18.07 -7.91 -20.49
C PHE A 60 17.26 -7.60 -19.23
N GLN A 61 17.92 -7.08 -18.20
CA GLN A 61 17.26 -6.64 -16.97
C GLN A 61 16.30 -5.48 -17.24
N GLU A 62 16.71 -4.51 -18.04
CA GLU A 62 15.86 -3.40 -18.48
C GLU A 62 14.63 -3.88 -19.27
N LEU A 63 14.80 -4.87 -20.15
CA LEU A 63 13.67 -5.44 -20.90
C LEU A 63 12.66 -6.15 -20.01
N LEU A 64 13.11 -6.74 -18.90
CA LEU A 64 12.23 -7.35 -17.92
C LEU A 64 11.53 -6.31 -17.05
N MET A 65 12.27 -5.33 -16.53
CA MET A 65 11.83 -4.45 -15.44
C MET A 65 11.26 -3.11 -15.86
N ALA A 66 11.67 -2.55 -17.01
CA ALA A 66 11.21 -1.23 -17.43
C ALA A 66 9.68 -1.23 -17.60
N ASP A 67 9.06 -0.15 -17.12
CA ASP A 67 7.62 0.06 -17.24
C ASP A 67 7.23 0.24 -18.71
N LEU A 68 8.12 0.87 -19.49
CA LEU A 68 7.99 1.05 -20.93
C LEU A 68 9.30 0.73 -21.66
N VAL A 69 9.21 0.01 -22.78
CA VAL A 69 10.29 -0.10 -23.77
C VAL A 69 9.87 0.64 -25.04
N LEU A 70 10.68 1.62 -25.45
CA LEU A 70 10.53 2.28 -26.75
C LEU A 70 11.53 1.68 -27.73
N ALA A 71 11.05 1.12 -28.84
CA ALA A 71 11.90 0.58 -29.89
C ALA A 71 11.89 1.49 -31.13
N ASP A 72 13.08 1.98 -31.51
CA ASP A 72 13.28 2.76 -32.72
C ASP A 72 13.61 1.84 -33.90
N LEU A 73 12.62 1.70 -34.79
CA LEU A 73 12.67 0.84 -35.96
C LEU A 73 13.00 1.62 -37.25
N THR A 74 13.61 2.81 -37.14
CA THR A 74 14.02 3.62 -38.30
C THR A 74 14.95 2.85 -39.25
N LEU A 75 15.84 2.02 -38.68
CA LEU A 75 16.74 1.15 -39.44
C LEU A 75 16.39 -0.33 -39.23
N ASP A 76 16.72 -1.15 -40.23
CA ASP A 76 16.68 -2.60 -40.15
C ASP A 76 17.86 -3.10 -39.28
N ASN A 77 17.79 -2.83 -37.97
CA ASN A 77 18.84 -3.10 -36.99
C ASN A 77 18.56 -4.42 -36.24
N PRO A 78 19.34 -5.49 -36.47
CA PRO A 78 19.11 -6.79 -35.82
C PRO A 78 19.14 -6.74 -34.29
N ASN A 79 19.93 -5.84 -33.69
CA ASN A 79 19.99 -5.72 -32.23
C ASN A 79 18.67 -5.19 -31.66
N VAL A 80 18.08 -4.17 -32.30
CA VAL A 80 16.79 -3.61 -31.86
C VAL A 80 15.69 -4.66 -32.01
N TRP A 81 15.69 -5.43 -33.09
CA TRP A 81 14.71 -6.50 -33.31
C TRP A 81 14.82 -7.62 -32.28
N TYR A 82 16.04 -8.02 -31.93
CA TYR A 82 16.30 -9.01 -30.90
C TYR A 82 15.76 -8.56 -29.53
N VAL A 83 16.07 -7.33 -29.14
CA VAL A 83 15.62 -6.69 -27.90
C VAL A 83 14.08 -6.61 -27.84
N LEU A 84 13.46 -6.20 -28.94
CA LEU A 84 12.00 -6.13 -29.05
C LEU A 84 11.36 -7.53 -28.90
N GLY A 85 11.93 -8.55 -29.54
CA GLY A 85 11.47 -9.93 -29.41
C GLY A 85 11.55 -10.46 -27.98
N VAL A 86 12.66 -10.20 -27.29
CA VAL A 86 12.83 -10.53 -25.87
C VAL A 86 11.77 -9.83 -25.01
N ARG A 87 11.58 -8.51 -25.19
CA ARG A 87 10.54 -7.77 -24.46
C ARG A 87 9.15 -8.35 -24.70
N HIS A 88 8.81 -8.66 -25.95
CA HIS A 88 7.53 -9.30 -26.29
C HIS A 88 7.35 -10.66 -25.62
N ALA A 89 8.42 -11.43 -25.43
CA ALA A 89 8.34 -12.71 -24.72
C ALA A 89 8.21 -12.55 -23.20
N LEU A 90 8.92 -11.58 -22.61
CA LEU A 90 8.95 -11.38 -21.17
C LEU A 90 7.74 -10.62 -20.63
N ARG A 91 7.20 -9.66 -21.37
CA ARG A 91 6.13 -8.78 -20.90
C ARG A 91 5.05 -8.64 -21.95
N ALA A 92 3.80 -8.66 -21.51
CA ALA A 92 2.66 -8.59 -22.39
C ALA A 92 2.32 -7.15 -22.84
N ARG A 93 2.88 -6.14 -22.15
CA ARG A 93 2.56 -4.72 -22.30
C ARG A 93 3.79 -3.81 -22.18
N GLY A 94 3.56 -2.50 -22.31
CA GLY A 94 4.58 -1.48 -22.11
C GLY A 94 5.60 -1.44 -23.25
N VAL A 95 5.13 -1.47 -24.50
CA VAL A 95 5.97 -1.33 -25.70
C VAL A 95 5.41 -0.23 -26.59
N VAL A 96 6.27 0.70 -27.01
CA VAL A 96 5.96 1.73 -28.01
C VAL A 96 6.97 1.61 -29.15
N LEU A 97 6.46 1.59 -30.39
CA LEU A 97 7.27 1.52 -31.59
C LEU A 97 7.32 2.89 -32.28
N VAL A 98 8.51 3.32 -32.69
CA VAL A 98 8.69 4.54 -33.50
C VAL A 98 9.48 4.23 -34.77
N ALA A 99 9.30 5.05 -35.81
CA ALA A 99 10.10 4.95 -37.03
C ALA A 99 10.18 6.29 -37.78
N GLY A 100 11.40 6.66 -38.19
CA GLY A 100 11.66 7.85 -39.01
C GLY A 100 11.31 7.63 -40.47
N GLY A 101 10.13 8.07 -40.90
CA GLY A 101 9.67 8.07 -42.29
C GLY A 101 9.39 6.69 -42.91
N ARG A 102 10.38 5.79 -42.95
CA ARG A 102 10.29 4.43 -43.52
C ARG A 102 9.62 3.48 -42.53
N VAL A 103 8.69 2.67 -43.06
CA VAL A 103 8.04 1.61 -42.30
C VAL A 103 8.86 0.32 -42.41
N PRO A 104 9.19 -0.35 -41.29
CA PRO A 104 9.78 -1.68 -41.33
C PRO A 104 8.91 -2.65 -42.12
N MET A 105 9.51 -3.40 -43.05
CA MET A 105 8.82 -4.43 -43.84
C MET A 105 8.93 -5.83 -43.21
N ALA A 106 9.51 -5.95 -42.01
CA ALA A 106 9.57 -7.20 -41.28
C ALA A 106 8.15 -7.72 -41.04
N PHE A 107 7.88 -8.96 -41.46
CA PHE A 107 6.54 -9.54 -41.50
C PHE A 107 5.84 -9.50 -40.13
N ASP A 108 6.55 -9.78 -39.05
CA ASP A 108 5.94 -9.80 -37.70
C ASP A 108 5.73 -8.40 -37.10
N LEU A 109 6.26 -7.34 -37.73
CA LEU A 109 6.21 -5.95 -37.21
C LEU A 109 5.51 -4.98 -38.17
N TYR A 110 5.05 -5.43 -39.34
CA TYR A 110 4.51 -4.52 -40.35
C TYR A 110 3.12 -3.99 -39.95
N THR A 111 2.29 -4.83 -39.32
CA THR A 111 0.91 -4.51 -38.88
C THR A 111 0.88 -3.73 -37.57
N ASP A 112 1.95 -3.77 -36.78
CA ASP A 112 2.01 -3.09 -35.51
C ASP A 112 1.93 -1.58 -35.66
N ARG A 113 1.13 -0.96 -34.79
CA ARG A 113 1.03 0.50 -34.72
C ARG A 113 2.37 1.07 -34.25
N LYS A 114 2.85 2.06 -35.00
CA LYS A 114 4.11 2.74 -34.75
C LYS A 114 3.97 4.22 -35.05
N LEU A 115 4.53 5.05 -34.18
CA LEU A 115 4.56 6.48 -34.40
C LEU A 115 5.59 6.81 -35.47
N ARG A 116 5.19 7.61 -36.45
CA ARG A 116 6.13 8.17 -37.42
C ARG A 116 6.53 9.58 -36.99
N TYR A 117 7.79 9.90 -37.17
CA TYR A 117 8.33 11.23 -36.94
C TYR A 117 9.12 11.70 -38.16
N ASP A 118 9.26 13.02 -38.30
CA ASP A 118 9.92 13.62 -39.45
C ASP A 118 11.45 13.62 -39.28
N MET A 119 12.09 12.60 -39.86
CA MET A 119 13.54 12.48 -39.88
C MET A 119 14.21 13.63 -40.66
N HIS A 120 13.58 14.11 -41.72
CA HIS A 120 14.16 15.16 -42.56
C HIS A 120 14.20 16.49 -41.80
N ASN A 121 13.19 16.75 -40.98
CA ASN A 121 13.19 17.89 -40.06
C ASN A 121 14.30 17.74 -39.01
N LEU A 122 14.40 16.59 -38.35
CA LEU A 122 15.42 16.34 -37.31
C LEU A 122 16.87 16.49 -37.83
N MET A 123 17.13 16.02 -39.04
CA MET A 123 18.47 16.05 -39.65
C MET A 123 18.78 17.38 -40.37
N ARG A 124 17.90 18.38 -40.31
CA ARG A 124 18.07 19.65 -41.02
C ARG A 124 19.34 20.40 -40.57
N GLU A 125 20.09 20.95 -41.54
CA GLU A 125 21.24 21.81 -41.28
C GLU A 125 20.79 23.07 -40.52
N GLY A 126 21.50 23.41 -39.43
CA GLY A 126 21.10 24.49 -38.51
C GLY A 126 20.09 24.10 -37.44
N GLY A 127 19.67 22.83 -37.38
CA GLY A 127 18.74 22.30 -36.39
C GLY A 127 17.30 22.16 -36.91
N PRO A 128 16.46 21.37 -36.22
CA PRO A 128 15.09 21.12 -36.64
C PRO A 128 14.24 22.39 -36.56
N ASP A 129 13.21 22.45 -37.39
CA ASP A 129 12.09 23.35 -37.15
C ASP A 129 11.46 22.99 -35.81
N LYS A 130 11.52 23.94 -34.86
CA LYS A 130 11.06 23.74 -33.49
C LYS A 130 9.56 23.44 -33.43
N SER A 131 8.76 24.07 -34.29
CA SER A 131 7.31 23.88 -34.27
C SER A 131 6.91 22.45 -34.68
N VAL A 132 7.61 21.90 -35.67
CA VAL A 132 7.42 20.52 -36.12
C VAL A 132 7.94 19.55 -35.07
N LEU A 133 9.11 19.83 -34.47
CA LEU A 133 9.67 19.00 -33.40
C LEU A 133 8.74 18.94 -32.17
N GLU A 134 8.22 20.09 -31.72
CA GLU A 134 7.28 20.17 -30.60
C GLU A 134 5.99 19.39 -30.89
N ALA A 135 5.48 19.44 -32.13
CA ALA A 135 4.33 18.66 -32.55
C ALA A 135 4.62 17.15 -32.53
N ASP A 136 5.77 16.72 -33.06
CA ASP A 136 6.19 15.30 -33.02
C ASP A 136 6.38 14.82 -31.58
N GLN A 137 7.02 15.61 -30.72
CA GLN A 137 7.19 15.31 -29.30
C GLN A 137 5.82 15.15 -28.62
N ALA A 138 4.89 16.08 -28.83
CA ALA A 138 3.54 16.00 -28.27
C ALA A 138 2.77 14.76 -28.73
N ASN A 139 2.94 14.36 -30.00
CA ASN A 139 2.35 13.13 -30.53
C ASN A 139 2.91 11.88 -29.85
N LEU A 140 4.23 11.82 -29.63
CA LEU A 140 4.87 10.71 -28.89
C LEU A 140 4.45 10.69 -27.42
N THR A 141 4.47 11.85 -26.76
CA THR A 141 3.98 11.99 -25.38
C THR A 141 2.55 11.46 -25.24
N ARG A 142 1.65 11.82 -26.16
CA ARG A 142 0.27 11.32 -26.16
C ARG A 142 0.21 9.81 -26.35
N MET A 143 0.89 9.25 -27.36
CA MET A 143 0.88 7.81 -27.61
C MET A 143 1.42 7.02 -26.41
N VAL A 144 2.46 7.53 -25.75
CA VAL A 144 3.03 6.91 -24.55
C VAL A 144 2.05 6.94 -23.39
N LYS A 145 1.42 8.08 -23.10
CA LYS A 145 0.39 8.17 -22.05
C LYS A 145 -0.78 7.23 -22.33
N GLU A 146 -1.34 7.27 -23.54
CA GLU A 146 -2.42 6.36 -23.95
C GLU A 146 -2.02 4.88 -23.86
N THR A 147 -0.76 4.55 -24.13
CA THR A 147 -0.25 3.18 -24.02
C THR A 147 -0.17 2.74 -22.57
N MET A 148 0.40 3.57 -21.69
CA MET A 148 0.53 3.29 -20.26
C MET A 148 -0.83 3.23 -19.56
N GLU A 149 -1.75 4.13 -19.93
CA GLU A 149 -3.11 4.22 -19.39
C GLU A 149 -4.08 3.21 -20.02
N SER A 150 -3.67 2.48 -21.07
CA SER A 150 -4.55 1.51 -21.72
C SER A 150 -4.99 0.41 -20.75
N TRP A 151 -6.16 -0.17 -21.00
CA TRP A 151 -6.69 -1.25 -20.17
C TRP A 151 -5.72 -2.44 -20.08
N HIS A 152 -5.53 -2.99 -18.88
CA HIS A 152 -4.54 -4.05 -18.59
C HIS A 152 -4.78 -5.37 -19.35
N GLY A 153 -6.03 -5.68 -19.70
CA GLY A 153 -6.33 -6.84 -20.55
C GLY A 153 -5.88 -6.66 -22.01
N ARG A 154 -5.58 -5.43 -22.45
CA ARG A 154 -5.04 -5.17 -23.80
C ARG A 154 -3.58 -5.61 -23.87
N LYS A 155 -3.35 -6.81 -24.38
CA LYS A 155 -2.01 -7.33 -24.67
C LYS A 155 -1.44 -6.61 -25.90
N ILE A 156 -0.29 -5.97 -25.74
CA ILE A 156 0.43 -5.27 -26.81
C ILE A 156 1.40 -6.23 -27.48
N SER A 157 2.01 -7.13 -26.69
CA SER A 157 2.90 -8.14 -27.22
C SER A 157 2.14 -9.12 -28.15
N PRO A 158 2.63 -9.34 -29.38
CA PRO A 158 2.08 -10.37 -30.26
C PRO A 158 2.22 -11.77 -29.68
N VAL A 159 3.23 -12.04 -28.84
CA VAL A 159 3.44 -13.36 -28.21
C VAL A 159 2.28 -13.69 -27.27
N TYR A 160 1.88 -12.75 -26.40
CA TYR A 160 0.77 -12.95 -25.46
C TYR A 160 -0.60 -12.90 -26.14
N ASN A 161 -0.71 -12.23 -27.29
CA ASN A 161 -1.91 -12.31 -28.14
C ASN A 161 -2.08 -13.69 -28.76
N LEU A 162 -0.99 -14.31 -29.22
CA LEU A 162 -1.01 -15.63 -29.86
C LEU A 162 -1.03 -16.78 -28.84
N LEU A 163 -0.53 -16.55 -27.62
CA LEU A 163 -0.46 -17.52 -26.54
C LEU A 163 -1.22 -16.99 -25.30
N PRO A 164 -2.56 -17.06 -25.28
CA PRO A 164 -3.37 -16.44 -24.22
C PRO A 164 -3.20 -17.06 -22.84
N GLN A 165 -2.61 -18.26 -22.74
CA GLN A 165 -2.29 -18.94 -21.49
C GLN A 165 -0.85 -18.69 -21.01
N LEU A 166 -0.05 -17.92 -21.77
CA LEU A 166 1.29 -17.56 -21.33
C LEU A 166 1.21 -16.61 -20.15
N VAL A 167 1.89 -16.96 -19.07
CA VAL A 167 2.01 -16.16 -17.85
C VAL A 167 3.32 -15.38 -17.91
N GLU A 168 3.30 -14.10 -17.56
CA GLU A 168 4.54 -13.32 -17.41
C GLU A 168 5.43 -14.00 -16.37
N PRO A 169 6.74 -14.16 -16.64
CA PRO A 169 7.62 -14.83 -15.71
C PRO A 169 7.73 -14.04 -14.40
N ASP A 170 7.88 -14.75 -13.29
CA ASP A 170 8.24 -14.13 -12.02
C ASP A 170 9.64 -13.52 -12.13
N TRP A 171 9.69 -12.20 -12.28
CA TRP A 171 10.91 -11.46 -12.47
C TRP A 171 11.86 -11.57 -11.27
N LYS A 172 11.36 -11.87 -10.05
CA LYS A 172 12.21 -12.14 -8.87
C LYS A 172 13.04 -13.39 -9.03
N SER A 173 12.48 -14.42 -9.67
CA SER A 173 13.20 -15.66 -9.96
C SER A 173 14.24 -15.52 -11.07
N LEU A 174 14.16 -14.44 -11.86
CA LEU A 174 15.01 -14.16 -13.01
C LEU A 174 16.10 -13.11 -12.73
N ARG A 175 16.42 -12.84 -11.46
CA ARG A 175 17.50 -11.92 -11.08
C ARG A 175 18.83 -12.37 -11.71
N ILE A 176 19.40 -11.53 -12.58
CA ILE A 176 20.69 -11.83 -13.22
C ILE A 176 21.83 -11.44 -12.25
N GLY A 177 22.63 -12.44 -11.85
CA GLY A 177 23.61 -12.31 -10.77
C GLY A 177 24.81 -11.39 -11.01
N ASP A 178 25.04 -10.93 -12.24
CA ASP A 178 26.12 -9.98 -12.58
C ASP A 178 25.69 -8.51 -12.42
N VAL A 179 24.38 -8.23 -12.28
CA VAL A 179 23.85 -6.86 -12.05
C VAL A 179 23.75 -6.56 -10.54
N ARG A 180 24.78 -6.94 -9.77
CA ARG A 180 24.74 -6.89 -8.29
C ARG A 180 24.44 -5.51 -7.74
N GLU A 181 25.03 -4.45 -8.29
CA GLU A 181 24.84 -3.09 -7.76
C GLU A 181 23.39 -2.57 -7.93
N TYR A 182 22.71 -2.96 -9.02
CA TYR A 182 21.28 -2.70 -9.19
C TYR A 182 20.54 -3.43 -8.07
N TRP A 183 20.73 -4.75 -7.95
CA TRP A 183 20.08 -5.59 -6.94
C TRP A 183 20.40 -5.21 -5.50
N ASP A 184 21.61 -4.76 -5.18
CA ASP A 184 22.01 -4.31 -3.85
C ASP A 184 21.17 -3.12 -3.40
N ARG A 185 20.80 -2.22 -4.32
CA ARG A 185 19.87 -1.12 -4.03
C ARG A 185 18.45 -1.59 -3.81
N TYR A 186 17.98 -2.55 -4.61
CA TYR A 186 16.66 -3.16 -4.40
C TYR A 186 16.62 -3.95 -3.10
N ASP A 187 17.69 -4.67 -2.77
CA ASP A 187 17.82 -5.47 -1.57
C ASP A 187 17.93 -4.57 -0.32
N ASP A 188 18.60 -3.41 -0.41
CA ASP A 188 18.55 -2.39 0.66
C ASP A 188 17.12 -1.84 0.84
N TRP A 189 16.45 -1.45 -0.26
CA TRP A 189 15.06 -0.97 -0.20
C TRP A 189 14.10 -2.04 0.33
N GLU A 190 14.20 -3.28 -0.15
CA GLU A 190 13.38 -4.42 0.27
C GLU A 190 13.69 -4.79 1.73
N GLY A 191 14.95 -4.72 2.15
CA GLY A 191 15.38 -4.82 3.53
C GLY A 191 14.71 -3.79 4.42
N ARG A 192 14.65 -2.53 3.99
CA ARG A 192 13.97 -1.44 4.71
C ARG A 192 12.46 -1.61 4.77
N ILE A 193 11.81 -2.04 3.69
CA ILE A 193 10.39 -2.42 3.67
C ILE A 193 10.13 -3.52 4.71
N ASN A 194 10.98 -4.54 4.75
CA ASN A 194 10.87 -5.63 5.71
C ASN A 194 11.08 -5.17 7.16
N MET A 195 12.07 -4.33 7.43
CA MET A 195 12.30 -3.74 8.75
C MET A 195 11.12 -2.88 9.19
N ALA A 196 10.60 -2.01 8.33
CA ALA A 196 9.43 -1.18 8.62
C ALA A 196 8.20 -2.04 8.94
N ARG A 197 7.97 -3.09 8.14
CA ARG A 197 6.89 -4.06 8.35
C ARG A 197 7.01 -4.79 9.69
N GLN A 198 8.19 -5.33 10.01
CA GLN A 198 8.44 -6.05 11.27
C GLN A 198 8.32 -5.13 12.48
N ALA A 199 8.76 -3.88 12.36
CA ALA A 199 8.65 -2.88 13.42
C ALA A 199 7.24 -2.25 13.54
N GLY A 200 6.30 -2.60 12.66
CA GLY A 200 4.95 -2.00 12.63
C GLY A 200 4.95 -0.51 12.28
N ARG A 201 6.01 -0.01 11.63
CA ARG A 201 6.17 1.41 11.28
C ARG A 201 5.55 1.69 9.92
N ILE A 202 4.22 1.74 9.91
CA ILE A 202 3.41 1.87 8.68
C ILE A 202 3.73 3.16 7.92
N GLY A 203 4.00 4.28 8.61
CA GLY A 203 4.41 5.53 7.96
C GLY A 203 5.70 5.41 7.15
N ASP A 204 6.69 4.65 7.66
CA ASP A 204 7.93 4.36 6.94
C ASP A 204 7.63 3.53 5.68
N LEU A 205 6.82 2.48 5.85
CA LEU A 205 6.43 1.56 4.78
C LEU A 205 5.72 2.29 3.63
N LEU A 206 4.78 3.20 3.94
CA LEU A 206 4.08 4.02 2.95
C LEU A 206 5.03 4.95 2.19
N THR A 207 5.98 5.56 2.90
CA THR A 207 6.97 6.46 2.27
C THR A 207 7.87 5.69 1.32
N LEU A 208 8.38 4.53 1.77
CA LEU A 208 9.21 3.64 0.94
C LEU A 208 8.44 3.06 -0.24
N ALA A 209 7.14 2.79 -0.07
CA ALA A 209 6.29 2.29 -1.15
C ALA A 209 6.21 3.30 -2.30
N ASP A 210 5.98 4.59 -2.02
CA ASP A 210 5.94 5.64 -3.07
C ASP A 210 7.29 5.87 -3.76
N GLU A 211 8.37 5.50 -3.09
CA GLU A 211 9.76 5.59 -3.56
C GLU A 211 10.24 4.33 -4.26
N ALA A 212 9.37 3.32 -4.41
CA ALA A 212 9.77 2.09 -5.06
C ALA A 212 10.29 2.36 -6.49
N PRO A 213 11.48 1.86 -6.82
CA PRO A 213 12.20 2.18 -8.05
C PRO A 213 11.50 1.77 -9.36
N VAL A 214 10.71 0.70 -9.37
CA VAL A 214 9.88 0.31 -10.54
C VAL A 214 8.44 0.05 -10.13
N ALA A 215 7.49 0.09 -11.08
CA ALA A 215 6.07 -0.01 -10.75
C ALA A 215 5.68 -1.34 -10.08
N ALA A 216 6.29 -2.47 -10.48
CA ALA A 216 6.00 -3.77 -9.88
C ALA A 216 6.32 -3.81 -8.37
N PHE A 217 7.52 -3.33 -7.98
CA PHE A 217 7.88 -3.17 -6.57
C PHE A 217 6.95 -2.21 -5.83
N ARG A 218 6.53 -1.15 -6.52
CA ARG A 218 5.60 -0.16 -5.99
C ARG A 218 4.26 -0.80 -5.64
N ALA A 219 3.72 -1.61 -6.56
CA ALA A 219 2.49 -2.35 -6.39
C ALA A 219 2.56 -3.28 -5.18
N GLU A 220 3.61 -4.09 -5.11
CA GLU A 220 3.83 -5.01 -3.98
C GLU A 220 3.97 -4.28 -2.64
N ALA A 221 4.71 -3.17 -2.61
CA ALA A 221 4.88 -2.36 -1.41
C ALA A 221 3.58 -1.70 -0.96
N TRP A 222 2.75 -1.19 -1.90
CA TRP A 222 1.43 -0.66 -1.57
C TRP A 222 0.49 -1.74 -1.05
N ILE A 223 0.49 -2.95 -1.63
CA ILE A 223 -0.29 -4.09 -1.13
C ILE A 223 0.17 -4.48 0.29
N SER A 224 1.49 -4.49 0.53
CA SER A 224 2.08 -4.74 1.85
C SER A 224 1.67 -3.66 2.86
N ALA A 225 1.66 -2.37 2.45
CA ALA A 225 1.20 -1.26 3.26
C ALA A 225 -0.29 -1.37 3.58
N GLY A 226 -1.12 -1.73 2.59
CA GLY A 226 -2.54 -1.99 2.75
C GLY A 226 -2.82 -3.11 3.76
N LEU A 227 -2.09 -4.23 3.68
CA LEU A 227 -2.15 -5.31 4.66
C LEU A 227 -1.79 -4.82 6.08
N ALA A 228 -0.74 -4.01 6.21
CA ALA A 228 -0.32 -3.48 7.51
C ALA A 228 -1.37 -2.52 8.10
N LEU A 229 -1.93 -1.63 7.27
CA LEU A 229 -3.02 -0.74 7.64
C LEU A 229 -4.29 -1.51 8.03
N ARG A 230 -4.64 -2.58 7.30
CA ARG A 230 -5.78 -3.44 7.64
C ARG A 230 -5.58 -4.12 8.99
N LYS A 231 -4.38 -4.65 9.27
CA LYS A 231 -4.05 -5.23 10.58
C LYS A 231 -4.12 -4.20 11.71
N ALA A 232 -3.85 -2.93 11.41
CA ALA A 232 -4.06 -1.80 12.31
C ALA A 232 -5.49 -1.24 12.27
N GLU A 233 -6.45 -1.94 11.64
CA GLU A 233 -7.86 -1.55 11.54
C GLU A 233 -8.10 -0.17 10.88
N ARG A 234 -7.18 0.25 9.99
CA ARG A 234 -7.30 1.46 9.17
C ARG A 234 -7.88 1.11 7.81
N PHE A 235 -9.07 0.54 7.77
CA PHE A 235 -9.65 -0.11 6.58
C PHE A 235 -9.80 0.82 5.37
N ASP A 236 -10.19 2.07 5.59
CA ASP A 236 -10.37 3.05 4.51
C ASP A 236 -9.04 3.38 3.82
N PHE A 237 -8.02 3.70 4.63
CA PHE A 237 -6.69 3.99 4.10
C PHE A 237 -5.99 2.73 3.57
N ALA A 238 -6.26 1.57 4.15
CA ALA A 238 -5.80 0.28 3.62
C ALA A 238 -6.35 0.03 2.21
N LEU A 239 -7.66 0.26 2.02
CA LEU A 239 -8.33 0.11 0.74
C LEU A 239 -7.69 0.99 -0.33
N GLU A 240 -7.41 2.26 -0.02
CA GLU A 240 -6.73 3.17 -0.95
C GLU A 240 -5.36 2.63 -1.41
N GLN A 241 -4.54 2.10 -0.50
CA GLN A 241 -3.23 1.54 -0.87
C GLN A 241 -3.37 0.24 -1.66
N LEU A 242 -4.34 -0.61 -1.32
CA LEU A 242 -4.61 -1.85 -2.05
C LEU A 242 -5.07 -1.54 -3.48
N GLU A 243 -5.94 -0.55 -3.67
CA GLU A 243 -6.40 -0.12 -4.99
C GLU A 243 -5.23 0.42 -5.83
N ARG A 244 -4.34 1.24 -5.27
CA ARG A 244 -3.11 1.69 -5.96
C ARG A 244 -2.23 0.52 -6.41
N GLY A 245 -2.09 -0.51 -5.57
CA GLY A 245 -1.33 -1.71 -5.91
C GLY A 245 -1.99 -2.52 -7.02
N LEU A 246 -3.30 -2.72 -6.92
CA LEU A 246 -4.09 -3.50 -7.88
C LEU A 246 -4.32 -2.79 -9.21
N GLU A 247 -4.21 -1.45 -9.26
CA GLU A 247 -4.17 -0.72 -10.54
C GLU A 247 -2.95 -1.13 -11.40
N VAL A 248 -1.84 -1.49 -10.75
CA VAL A 248 -0.61 -1.96 -11.42
C VAL A 248 -0.62 -3.48 -11.60
N GLU A 249 -1.02 -4.23 -10.56
CA GLU A 249 -1.11 -5.69 -10.56
C GLU A 249 -2.55 -6.17 -10.30
N PRO A 250 -3.46 -6.07 -11.27
CA PRO A 250 -4.89 -6.34 -11.07
C PRO A 250 -5.21 -7.79 -10.73
N ASP A 251 -4.35 -8.73 -11.12
CA ASP A 251 -4.51 -10.15 -10.88
C ASP A 251 -3.83 -10.62 -9.58
N ASN A 252 -3.32 -9.70 -8.74
CA ASN A 252 -2.67 -10.04 -7.47
C ASN A 252 -3.71 -10.57 -6.47
N LEU A 253 -3.84 -11.89 -6.39
CA LEU A 253 -4.85 -12.58 -5.59
C LEU A 253 -4.81 -12.21 -4.10
N LYS A 254 -3.61 -12.00 -3.55
CA LYS A 254 -3.46 -11.54 -2.16
C LYS A 254 -4.04 -10.15 -1.98
N GLY A 255 -3.68 -9.20 -2.84
CA GLY A 255 -4.24 -7.84 -2.82
C GLY A 255 -5.77 -7.84 -2.95
N LEU A 256 -6.32 -8.64 -3.88
CA LEU A 256 -7.76 -8.76 -4.09
C LEU A 256 -8.50 -9.28 -2.85
N ARG A 257 -7.95 -10.29 -2.16
CA ARG A 257 -8.54 -10.81 -0.92
C ARG A 257 -8.54 -9.75 0.19
N GLU A 258 -7.42 -9.06 0.38
CA GLU A 258 -7.28 -7.99 1.38
C GLU A 258 -8.22 -6.81 1.08
N GLN A 259 -8.42 -6.47 -0.19
CA GLN A 259 -9.38 -5.45 -0.63
C GLN A 259 -10.80 -5.84 -0.21
N GLY A 260 -11.20 -7.09 -0.46
CA GLY A 260 -12.50 -7.62 -0.04
C GLY A 260 -12.72 -7.52 1.47
N ILE A 261 -11.68 -7.81 2.28
CA ILE A 261 -11.77 -7.71 3.74
C ILE A 261 -12.00 -6.24 4.16
N CYS A 262 -11.30 -5.29 3.53
CA CYS A 262 -11.50 -3.87 3.81
C CYS A 262 -12.92 -3.42 3.44
N LEU A 263 -13.42 -3.81 2.26
CA LEU A 263 -14.79 -3.51 1.82
C LEU A 263 -15.84 -4.05 2.80
N GLN A 264 -15.68 -5.29 3.25
CA GLN A 264 -16.57 -5.90 4.25
C GLN A 264 -16.54 -5.14 5.57
N ARG A 265 -15.35 -4.81 6.09
CA ARG A 265 -15.21 -4.11 7.36
C ARG A 265 -15.78 -2.69 7.32
N LEU A 266 -15.58 -1.96 6.22
CA LEU A 266 -16.16 -0.63 6.01
C LEU A 266 -17.69 -0.69 5.90
N ALA A 267 -18.23 -1.73 5.25
CA ALA A 267 -19.68 -1.95 5.18
C ALA A 267 -20.30 -2.22 6.56
N ILE A 268 -19.69 -3.11 7.37
CA ILE A 268 -20.15 -3.41 8.73
C ILE A 268 -20.07 -2.17 9.64
N ALA A 269 -19.06 -1.33 9.44
CA ALA A 269 -18.92 -0.07 10.16
C ALA A 269 -19.92 1.02 9.69
N GLY A 270 -20.72 0.75 8.66
CA GLY A 270 -21.71 1.70 8.13
C GLY A 270 -21.10 2.89 7.39
N VAL A 271 -19.87 2.75 6.85
CA VAL A 271 -19.21 3.84 6.12
C VAL A 271 -19.95 4.11 4.81
N PRO A 272 -20.34 5.37 4.50
CA PRO A 272 -21.04 5.71 3.27
C PRO A 272 -20.29 5.22 2.02
N GLY A 273 -21.01 4.65 1.04
CA GLY A 273 -20.42 4.12 -0.19
C GLY A 273 -19.90 2.67 -0.10
N HIS A 274 -19.99 2.04 1.07
CA HIS A 274 -19.66 0.63 1.27
C HIS A 274 -20.91 -0.17 1.66
N SER A 275 -21.04 -1.39 1.13
CA SER A 275 -22.13 -2.31 1.42
C SER A 275 -21.63 -3.75 1.38
N LEU A 276 -22.31 -4.64 2.12
CA LEU A 276 -22.01 -6.07 2.08
C LEU A 276 -22.24 -6.65 0.67
N GLU A 277 -23.16 -6.08 -0.11
CA GLU A 277 -23.37 -6.47 -1.51
C GLU A 277 -22.18 -6.11 -2.41
N ARG A 278 -21.55 -4.94 -2.21
CA ARG A 278 -20.32 -4.56 -2.93
C ARG A 278 -19.18 -5.52 -2.60
N ALA A 279 -18.99 -5.84 -1.33
CA ALA A 279 -17.97 -6.80 -0.90
C ALA A 279 -18.25 -8.23 -1.43
N ARG A 280 -19.52 -8.65 -1.46
CA ARG A 280 -19.95 -9.93 -2.05
C ARG A 280 -19.67 -9.99 -3.55
N ALA A 281 -20.03 -8.93 -4.29
CA ALA A 281 -19.77 -8.83 -5.72
C ALA A 281 -18.28 -8.89 -6.03
N HIS A 282 -17.45 -8.24 -5.20
CA HIS A 282 -15.99 -8.31 -5.29
C HIS A 282 -15.48 -9.75 -5.17
N TYR A 283 -15.83 -10.47 -4.10
CA TYR A 283 -15.38 -11.87 -3.95
C TYR A 283 -15.88 -12.79 -5.08
N ARG A 284 -17.11 -12.59 -5.56
CA ARG A 284 -17.63 -13.35 -6.70
C ARG A 284 -16.83 -13.10 -7.98
N ASN A 285 -16.45 -11.85 -8.26
CA ASN A 285 -15.60 -11.51 -9.41
C ASN A 285 -14.22 -12.19 -9.29
N VAL A 286 -13.59 -12.17 -8.11
CA VAL A 286 -12.33 -12.90 -7.89
C VAL A 286 -12.50 -14.40 -8.19
N LEU A 287 -13.63 -15.00 -7.79
CA LEU A 287 -13.93 -16.41 -8.04
C LEU A 287 -14.28 -16.73 -9.52
N GLU A 288 -14.61 -15.75 -10.36
CA GLU A 288 -14.77 -15.99 -11.80
C GLU A 288 -13.43 -16.32 -12.47
N SER A 289 -12.33 -15.72 -11.99
CA SER A 289 -10.96 -15.99 -12.44
C SER A 289 -10.28 -17.10 -11.65
N HIS A 290 -10.64 -17.29 -10.38
CA HIS A 290 -10.06 -18.27 -9.47
C HIS A 290 -11.13 -19.16 -8.81
N PRO A 291 -11.84 -20.00 -9.57
CA PRO A 291 -13.05 -20.69 -9.11
C PRO A 291 -12.84 -21.69 -7.97
N ASP A 292 -11.62 -22.19 -7.78
CA ASP A 292 -11.26 -23.16 -6.75
C ASP A 292 -10.45 -22.53 -5.60
N ASP A 293 -10.39 -21.20 -5.52
CA ASP A 293 -9.62 -20.51 -4.49
C ASP A 293 -10.29 -20.61 -3.11
N VAL A 294 -9.79 -21.52 -2.27
CA VAL A 294 -10.37 -21.83 -0.96
C VAL A 294 -10.43 -20.62 -0.02
N GLU A 295 -9.41 -19.75 -0.05
CA GLU A 295 -9.36 -18.57 0.79
C GLU A 295 -10.43 -17.54 0.41
N THR A 296 -10.63 -17.29 -0.89
CA THR A 296 -11.69 -16.39 -1.35
C THR A 296 -13.08 -16.95 -1.03
N TRP A 297 -13.29 -18.26 -1.20
CA TRP A 297 -14.52 -18.92 -0.74
C TRP A 297 -14.75 -18.79 0.77
N SER A 298 -13.69 -18.92 1.58
CA SER A 298 -13.77 -18.79 3.04
C SER A 298 -14.14 -17.35 3.46
N LEU A 299 -13.60 -16.35 2.76
CA LEU A 299 -13.91 -14.94 2.98
C LEU A 299 -15.35 -14.60 2.58
N LEU A 300 -15.83 -15.13 1.45
CA LEU A 300 -17.22 -15.00 1.03
C LEU A 300 -18.17 -15.67 2.05
N GLY A 301 -17.83 -16.86 2.54
CA GLY A 301 -18.59 -17.55 3.59
C GLY A 301 -18.63 -16.75 4.90
N ARG A 302 -17.51 -16.10 5.27
CA ARG A 302 -17.46 -15.19 6.43
C ARG A 302 -18.38 -13.99 6.24
N LEU A 303 -18.35 -13.37 5.06
CA LEU A 303 -19.22 -12.24 4.72
C LEU A 303 -20.70 -12.60 4.82
N ASP A 304 -21.11 -13.73 4.25
CA ASP A 304 -22.51 -14.16 4.30
C ASP A 304 -22.94 -14.58 5.71
N LYS A 305 -22.03 -15.14 6.52
CA LYS A 305 -22.25 -15.40 7.95
C LYS A 305 -22.43 -14.12 8.76
N ASP A 306 -21.62 -13.09 8.49
CA ASP A 306 -21.77 -11.78 9.13
C ASP A 306 -23.11 -11.15 8.75
N ALA A 307 -23.49 -11.20 7.47
CA ALA A 307 -24.79 -10.72 6.99
C ALA A 307 -25.96 -11.45 7.66
N TRP A 308 -25.89 -12.78 7.79
CA TRP A 308 -26.87 -13.57 8.53
C TRP A 308 -26.92 -13.15 10.00
N THR A 309 -25.77 -12.99 10.65
CA THR A 309 -25.67 -12.57 12.06
C THR A 309 -26.30 -11.21 12.31
N GLU A 310 -26.04 -10.24 11.44
CA GLU A 310 -26.61 -8.89 11.53
C GLU A 310 -28.14 -8.89 11.40
N ALA A 311 -28.70 -9.80 10.58
CA ALA A 311 -30.13 -9.87 10.34
C ALA A 311 -30.94 -10.20 11.61
N TRP A 312 -30.40 -11.08 12.48
CA TRP A 312 -31.07 -11.54 13.70
C TRP A 312 -30.51 -10.94 15.01
N ARG A 313 -29.24 -10.54 15.07
CA ARG A 313 -28.58 -10.07 16.31
C ARG A 313 -28.80 -8.58 16.55
N ARG A 314 -30.06 -8.17 16.62
CA ARG A 314 -30.46 -6.76 16.77
C ARG A 314 -30.37 -6.30 18.23
N PRO A 315 -29.96 -5.04 18.51
CA PRO A 315 -29.93 -4.50 19.86
C PRO A 315 -31.29 -4.61 20.56
N GLY A 316 -31.32 -5.21 21.76
CA GLY A 316 -32.54 -5.35 22.56
C GLY A 316 -33.44 -6.56 22.25
N ALA A 317 -33.07 -7.42 21.28
CA ALA A 317 -33.80 -8.66 21.03
C ALA A 317 -33.61 -9.67 22.19
N SER A 318 -34.68 -10.41 22.55
CA SER A 318 -34.58 -11.51 23.51
C SER A 318 -33.90 -12.73 22.86
N PRO A 319 -33.30 -13.66 23.64
CA PRO A 319 -32.72 -14.89 23.09
C PRO A 319 -33.71 -15.71 22.26
N GLU A 320 -34.98 -15.76 22.65
CA GLU A 320 -36.03 -16.45 21.89
C GLU A 320 -36.26 -15.77 20.53
N LYS A 321 -36.30 -14.44 20.51
CA LYS A 321 -36.48 -13.69 19.26
C LYS A 321 -35.27 -13.80 18.35
N MET A 322 -34.06 -13.74 18.91
CA MET A 322 -32.82 -13.97 18.15
C MET A 322 -32.82 -15.35 17.49
N ARG A 323 -33.25 -16.39 18.21
CA ARG A 323 -33.35 -17.75 17.65
C ARG A 323 -34.39 -17.86 16.54
N ASP A 324 -35.56 -17.28 16.74
CA ASP A 324 -36.64 -17.22 15.75
C ASP A 324 -36.19 -16.50 14.47
N ASP A 325 -35.62 -15.31 14.59
CA ASP A 325 -35.10 -14.53 13.46
C ASP A 325 -33.93 -15.24 12.75
N ALA A 326 -33.02 -15.86 13.51
CA ALA A 326 -31.90 -16.61 12.93
C ALA A 326 -32.36 -17.80 12.08
N GLY A 327 -33.42 -18.49 12.52
CA GLY A 327 -34.07 -19.56 11.77
C GLY A 327 -34.91 -19.07 10.59
N TYR A 328 -35.54 -17.90 10.72
CA TYR A 328 -36.29 -17.27 9.63
C TYR A 328 -35.36 -16.85 8.47
N GLU A 329 -34.16 -16.34 8.78
CA GLU A 329 -33.15 -15.90 7.82
C GLU A 329 -32.28 -17.06 7.28
N ASP A 330 -32.85 -18.27 7.16
CA ASP A 330 -32.13 -19.49 6.77
C ASP A 330 -31.48 -19.41 5.39
N ALA A 331 -31.99 -18.55 4.49
CA ALA A 331 -31.42 -18.35 3.16
C ALA A 331 -30.00 -17.77 3.21
N LEU A 332 -29.76 -16.80 4.11
CA LEU A 332 -28.43 -16.23 4.33
C LEU A 332 -27.50 -17.25 4.97
N LEU A 333 -28.01 -18.01 5.94
CA LEU A 333 -27.27 -19.10 6.58
C LEU A 333 -26.82 -20.16 5.56
N ARG A 334 -27.71 -20.55 4.64
CA ARG A 334 -27.37 -21.50 3.56
C ARG A 334 -26.31 -20.95 2.60
N SER A 335 -26.38 -19.67 2.23
CA SER A 335 -25.35 -19.04 1.39
C SER A 335 -23.95 -19.14 2.02
N ALA A 336 -23.87 -18.90 3.33
CA ALA A 336 -22.63 -19.05 4.09
C ALA A 336 -22.15 -20.51 4.15
N ILE A 337 -23.06 -21.47 4.42
CA ILE A 337 -22.76 -22.90 4.39
C ILE A 337 -22.19 -23.32 3.02
N ASP A 338 -22.87 -22.94 1.94
CA ASP A 338 -22.52 -23.34 0.59
C ASP A 338 -21.15 -22.77 0.20
N SER A 339 -20.84 -21.52 0.56
CA SER A 339 -19.53 -20.90 0.31
C SER A 339 -18.39 -21.62 1.04
N TYR A 340 -18.53 -21.84 2.35
CA TYR A 340 -17.52 -22.57 3.12
C TYR A 340 -17.37 -24.02 2.64
N ALA A 341 -18.48 -24.72 2.39
CA ALA A 341 -18.46 -26.11 1.94
C ALA A 341 -17.91 -26.25 0.51
N ARG A 342 -18.11 -25.26 -0.37
CA ARG A 342 -17.50 -25.23 -1.70
C ARG A 342 -15.98 -25.08 -1.59
N GLY A 343 -15.50 -24.09 -0.83
CA GLY A 343 -14.07 -23.90 -0.60
C GLY A 343 -13.40 -25.14 0.00
N TYR A 344 -14.01 -25.72 1.04
CA TYR A 344 -13.47 -26.92 1.70
C TYR A 344 -13.43 -28.16 0.78
N ARG A 345 -14.38 -28.29 -0.15
CA ARG A 345 -14.36 -29.40 -1.12
C ARG A 345 -13.26 -29.24 -2.18
N SER A 346 -12.89 -28.00 -2.52
CA SER A 346 -11.76 -27.71 -3.42
C SER A 346 -10.41 -27.93 -2.74
N ASP A 347 -10.31 -27.66 -1.43
CA ASP A 347 -9.12 -27.94 -0.61
C ASP A 347 -9.48 -28.51 0.78
N PRO A 348 -9.50 -29.85 0.92
CA PRO A 348 -9.82 -30.50 2.20
C PRO A 348 -8.77 -30.31 3.31
N SER A 349 -7.58 -29.76 3.01
CA SER A 349 -6.58 -29.42 4.02
C SER A 349 -6.97 -28.15 4.79
N HIS A 350 -7.80 -27.29 4.20
CA HIS A 350 -8.24 -26.04 4.78
C HIS A 350 -9.36 -26.24 5.84
N TYR A 351 -8.98 -26.83 6.98
CA TYR A 351 -9.90 -27.17 8.07
C TYR A 351 -10.70 -25.98 8.59
N TYR A 352 -10.20 -24.74 8.46
CA TYR A 352 -10.95 -23.52 8.82
C TYR A 352 -12.28 -23.41 8.05
N SER A 353 -12.28 -23.66 6.74
CA SER A 353 -13.51 -23.65 5.95
C SER A 353 -14.42 -24.82 6.34
N GLY A 354 -13.83 -25.99 6.56
CA GLY A 354 -14.58 -27.19 6.93
C GLY A 354 -15.28 -27.06 8.28
N ILE A 355 -14.60 -26.54 9.32
CA ILE A 355 -15.20 -26.37 10.64
C ILE A 355 -16.30 -25.30 10.63
N ASN A 356 -16.11 -24.19 9.91
CA ASN A 356 -17.16 -23.17 9.79
C ASN A 356 -18.39 -23.72 9.05
N ALA A 357 -18.20 -24.47 7.95
CA ALA A 357 -19.31 -25.15 7.27
C ALA A 357 -20.06 -26.10 8.23
N LEU A 358 -19.35 -26.95 8.97
CA LEU A 358 -19.93 -27.87 9.94
C LEU A 358 -20.72 -27.14 11.03
N THR A 359 -20.15 -26.10 11.63
CA THR A 359 -20.84 -25.32 12.66
C THR A 359 -22.14 -24.74 12.13
N LEU A 360 -22.12 -24.15 10.94
CA LEU A 360 -23.32 -23.56 10.33
C LEU A 360 -24.35 -24.62 9.90
N MET A 361 -23.94 -25.80 9.42
CA MET A 361 -24.84 -26.92 9.12
C MET A 361 -25.55 -27.43 10.39
N HIS A 362 -24.82 -27.55 11.50
CA HIS A 362 -25.39 -27.91 12.79
C HIS A 362 -26.36 -26.85 13.31
N LEU A 363 -26.04 -25.57 13.17
CA LEU A 363 -26.95 -24.46 13.51
C LEU A 363 -28.20 -24.48 12.65
N HIS A 364 -28.08 -24.71 11.35
CA HIS A 364 -29.23 -24.84 10.45
C HIS A 364 -30.17 -25.94 10.92
N LEU A 365 -29.65 -27.13 11.23
CA LEU A 365 -30.45 -28.23 11.77
C LEU A 365 -31.11 -27.85 13.10
N HIS A 366 -30.39 -27.21 14.01
CA HIS A 366 -30.91 -26.79 15.32
C HIS A 366 -32.04 -25.76 15.21
N LEU A 367 -31.89 -24.79 14.30
CA LEU A 367 -32.84 -23.67 14.14
C LEU A 367 -34.08 -24.06 13.34
N THR A 368 -33.92 -24.90 12.32
CA THR A 368 -34.98 -25.20 11.34
C THR A 368 -35.55 -26.62 11.45
N GLY A 369 -34.83 -27.54 12.08
CA GLY A 369 -35.14 -28.97 12.09
C GLY A 369 -34.87 -29.69 10.76
N ASP A 370 -34.34 -29.02 9.74
CA ASP A 370 -34.11 -29.60 8.42
C ASP A 370 -32.79 -30.41 8.35
N PRO A 371 -32.87 -31.73 8.05
CA PRO A 371 -31.71 -32.62 8.05
C PRO A 371 -30.94 -32.67 6.72
N ARG A 372 -31.15 -31.75 5.77
CA ARG A 372 -30.55 -31.79 4.42
C ARG A 372 -29.02 -32.00 4.39
N TYR A 373 -28.31 -31.50 5.41
CA TYR A 373 -26.85 -31.60 5.50
C TYR A 373 -26.36 -32.80 6.32
N ALA A 374 -27.25 -33.65 6.84
CA ALA A 374 -26.88 -34.72 7.78
C ALA A 374 -25.78 -35.66 7.24
N ARG A 375 -25.81 -35.99 5.94
CA ARG A 375 -24.77 -36.80 5.29
C ARG A 375 -23.43 -36.06 5.24
N ASP A 376 -23.44 -34.81 4.80
CA ASP A 376 -22.25 -33.98 4.69
C ASP A 376 -21.61 -33.78 6.07
N MET A 377 -22.40 -33.55 7.11
CA MET A 377 -21.92 -33.36 8.48
C MET A 377 -21.09 -34.56 8.97
N VAL A 378 -21.55 -35.79 8.73
CA VAL A 378 -20.83 -37.01 9.12
C VAL A 378 -19.52 -37.15 8.36
N THR A 379 -19.54 -36.94 7.04
CA THR A 379 -18.34 -37.07 6.20
C THR A 379 -17.32 -35.98 6.52
N MET A 380 -17.75 -34.72 6.62
CA MET A 380 -16.88 -33.58 6.86
C MET A 380 -16.28 -33.59 8.27
N ALA A 381 -16.99 -34.09 9.29
CA ALA A 381 -16.45 -34.16 10.66
C ALA A 381 -15.16 -34.98 10.74
N GLY A 382 -15.11 -36.14 10.07
CA GLY A 382 -13.90 -36.96 10.02
C GLY A 382 -12.77 -36.31 9.23
N ALA A 383 -13.10 -35.68 8.10
CA ALA A 383 -12.13 -35.01 7.24
C ALA A 383 -11.51 -33.77 7.91
N VAL A 384 -12.33 -32.95 8.58
CA VAL A 384 -11.87 -31.76 9.32
C VAL A 384 -10.96 -32.18 10.47
N ARG A 385 -11.34 -33.22 11.23
CA ARG A 385 -10.50 -33.76 12.30
C ARG A 385 -9.14 -34.19 11.77
N PHE A 386 -9.13 -35.00 10.70
CA PHE A 386 -7.89 -35.47 10.11
C PHE A 386 -7.02 -34.32 9.61
N ALA A 387 -7.59 -33.34 8.90
CA ALA A 387 -6.85 -32.19 8.41
C ALA A 387 -6.22 -31.37 9.55
N ALA A 388 -7.00 -31.02 10.58
CA ALA A 388 -6.51 -30.25 11.71
C ALA A 388 -5.49 -31.00 12.59
N ASP A 389 -5.63 -32.33 12.74
CA ASP A 389 -4.64 -33.13 13.49
C ASP A 389 -3.29 -33.25 12.76
N ASN A 390 -3.28 -33.10 11.43
CA ASN A 390 -2.07 -33.15 10.61
C ASN A 390 -1.47 -31.77 10.34
N GLU A 391 -1.97 -30.70 10.96
CA GLU A 391 -1.34 -29.37 10.85
C GLU A 391 0.08 -29.41 11.43
N THR A 392 1.04 -28.89 10.67
CA THR A 392 2.45 -28.83 11.02
C THR A 392 3.02 -27.42 11.05
N ASP A 393 2.32 -26.44 10.49
CA ASP A 393 2.71 -25.02 10.56
C ASP A 393 2.52 -24.50 11.98
N GLU A 394 3.63 -24.12 12.63
CA GLU A 394 3.65 -23.61 14.01
C GLU A 394 2.73 -22.40 14.20
N ASP A 395 2.63 -21.53 13.19
CA ASP A 395 1.77 -20.33 13.24
C ASP A 395 0.27 -20.69 13.17
N GLN A 396 -0.06 -21.88 12.64
CA GLN A 396 -1.43 -22.37 12.49
C GLN A 396 -1.87 -23.35 13.58
N LEU A 397 -0.93 -23.89 14.38
CA LEU A 397 -1.23 -24.89 15.40
C LEU A 397 -2.33 -24.45 16.38
N PHE A 398 -2.39 -23.17 16.75
CA PHE A 398 -3.49 -22.66 17.56
C PHE A 398 -4.85 -22.84 16.86
N TRP A 399 -4.95 -22.42 15.60
CA TRP A 399 -6.19 -22.46 14.82
C TRP A 399 -6.65 -23.89 14.51
N ALA A 400 -5.70 -24.78 14.23
CA ALA A 400 -5.98 -26.21 14.09
C ALA A 400 -6.57 -26.80 15.38
N ARG A 401 -5.93 -26.54 16.53
CA ARG A 401 -6.42 -27.05 17.83
C ARG A 401 -7.74 -26.38 18.25
N ALA A 402 -7.94 -25.11 17.96
CA ALA A 402 -9.20 -24.42 18.18
C ALA A 402 -10.32 -25.04 17.32
N SER A 403 -10.05 -25.37 16.05
CA SER A 403 -10.99 -26.05 15.16
C SER A 403 -11.37 -27.45 15.64
N LEU A 404 -10.43 -28.18 16.26
CA LEU A 404 -10.73 -29.44 16.94
C LEU A 404 -11.61 -29.24 18.17
N GLY A 405 -11.40 -28.17 18.94
CA GLY A 405 -12.29 -27.79 20.04
C GLY A 405 -13.70 -27.45 19.56
N ASP A 406 -13.81 -26.69 18.47
CA ASP A 406 -15.09 -26.41 17.81
C ASP A 406 -15.75 -27.72 17.33
N LEU A 407 -14.97 -28.68 16.83
CA LEU A 407 -15.51 -29.98 16.43
C LEU A 407 -16.04 -30.78 17.64
N GLU A 408 -15.30 -30.82 18.76
CA GLU A 408 -15.78 -31.41 20.01
C GLU A 408 -17.04 -30.71 20.52
N LEU A 409 -17.21 -29.42 20.27
CA LEU A 409 -18.43 -28.70 20.62
C LEU A 409 -19.63 -29.23 19.83
N LEU A 410 -19.44 -29.59 18.57
CA LEU A 410 -20.50 -30.09 17.67
C LEU A 410 -20.89 -31.55 17.92
N VAL A 411 -19.92 -32.42 18.25
CA VAL A 411 -20.13 -33.88 18.30
C VAL A 411 -19.73 -34.55 19.62
N GLY A 412 -19.03 -33.84 20.51
CA GLY A 412 -18.48 -34.35 21.76
C GLY A 412 -19.27 -33.94 23.00
N THR A 413 -18.59 -33.91 24.14
CA THR A 413 -19.15 -33.65 25.48
C THR A 413 -18.50 -32.42 26.11
N PRO A 414 -19.05 -31.87 27.22
CA PRO A 414 -18.43 -30.76 27.91
C PRO A 414 -16.97 -31.05 28.35
N ASP A 415 -16.63 -32.31 28.63
CA ASP A 415 -15.27 -32.70 29.01
C ASP A 415 -14.31 -32.72 27.82
N THR A 416 -14.73 -33.23 26.67
CA THR A 416 -13.87 -33.26 25.47
C THR A 416 -13.66 -31.84 24.93
N VAL A 417 -14.69 -30.99 24.96
CA VAL A 417 -14.58 -29.55 24.66
C VAL A 417 -13.55 -28.87 25.55
N ARG A 418 -13.63 -29.07 26.88
CA ARG A 418 -12.68 -28.50 27.83
C ARG A 418 -11.25 -28.94 27.55
N ALA A 419 -11.05 -30.21 27.24
CA ALA A 419 -9.72 -30.76 26.94
C ALA A 419 -9.15 -30.15 25.66
N ALA A 420 -9.92 -30.15 24.56
CA ALA A 420 -9.48 -29.66 23.26
C ALA A 420 -9.17 -28.15 23.26
N TYR A 421 -10.02 -27.31 23.87
CA TYR A 421 -9.71 -25.87 23.94
C TYR A 421 -8.54 -25.54 24.88
N LYS A 422 -8.27 -26.34 25.92
CA LYS A 422 -7.05 -26.19 26.73
C LYS A 422 -5.80 -26.46 25.91
N GLU A 423 -5.82 -27.50 25.06
CA GLU A 423 -4.73 -27.77 24.12
C GLU A 423 -4.53 -26.62 23.13
N ALA A 424 -5.61 -26.01 22.63
CA ALA A 424 -5.52 -24.83 21.77
C ALA A 424 -4.86 -23.65 22.49
N ILE A 425 -5.36 -23.30 23.68
CA ILE A 425 -4.79 -22.21 24.49
C ILE A 425 -3.31 -22.47 24.78
N ALA A 426 -2.90 -23.70 25.07
CA ALA A 426 -1.49 -24.04 25.33
C ALA A 426 -0.55 -23.74 24.15
N ARG A 427 -1.07 -23.62 22.91
CA ARG A 427 -0.29 -23.23 21.72
C ARG A 427 -0.11 -21.73 21.59
N ASN A 428 -1.03 -20.93 22.11
CA ASN A 428 -0.97 -19.47 22.00
C ASN A 428 -1.68 -18.77 23.17
N ASP A 429 -1.15 -18.95 24.38
CA ASP A 429 -1.77 -18.48 25.62
C ASP A 429 -1.58 -16.98 25.90
N LYS A 430 -0.83 -16.27 25.05
CA LYS A 430 -0.52 -14.84 25.17
C LYS A 430 -1.22 -13.96 24.15
N ASP A 431 -1.84 -14.54 23.13
CA ASP A 431 -2.52 -13.79 22.09
C ASP A 431 -4.00 -13.59 22.46
N TRP A 432 -4.27 -12.43 23.05
CA TRP A 432 -5.62 -12.05 23.42
C TRP A 432 -6.59 -12.05 22.22
N PHE A 433 -6.14 -11.64 21.03
CA PHE A 433 -7.02 -11.57 19.86
C PHE A 433 -7.42 -12.96 19.39
N ALA A 434 -6.48 -13.90 19.35
CA ALA A 434 -6.74 -15.28 19.00
C ALA A 434 -7.76 -15.91 19.97
N LEU A 435 -7.56 -15.73 21.28
CA LEU A 435 -8.48 -16.24 22.30
C LEU A 435 -9.87 -15.58 22.23
N ASN A 436 -9.91 -14.25 22.07
CA ASN A 436 -11.17 -13.51 21.97
C ASN A 436 -11.97 -13.86 20.71
N SER A 437 -11.29 -14.13 19.59
CA SER A 437 -11.93 -14.56 18.34
C SER A 437 -12.71 -15.86 18.52
N THR A 438 -12.07 -16.89 19.10
CA THR A 438 -12.73 -18.17 19.39
C THR A 438 -13.83 -18.02 20.44
N ARG A 439 -13.62 -17.21 21.47
CA ARG A 439 -14.65 -16.88 22.47
C ARG A 439 -15.87 -16.18 21.85
N ALA A 440 -15.68 -15.25 20.91
CA ALA A 440 -16.77 -14.55 20.24
C ALA A 440 -17.63 -15.50 19.40
N GLN A 441 -17.02 -16.49 18.75
CA GLN A 441 -17.73 -17.57 18.07
C GLN A 441 -18.62 -18.36 19.05
N LEU A 442 -18.10 -18.72 20.23
CA LEU A 442 -18.88 -19.40 21.27
C LEU A 442 -20.04 -18.55 21.78
N GLN A 443 -19.84 -17.23 21.91
CA GLN A 443 -20.91 -16.32 22.31
C GLN A 443 -22.05 -16.29 21.29
N LEU A 444 -21.75 -16.32 19.98
CA LEU A 444 -22.77 -16.44 18.94
C LEU A 444 -23.60 -17.72 19.11
N LEU A 445 -22.96 -18.86 19.41
CA LEU A 445 -23.66 -20.12 19.65
C LEU A 445 -24.52 -20.07 20.92
N SER A 446 -24.02 -19.38 21.96
CA SER A 446 -24.73 -19.14 23.22
C SER A 446 -26.00 -18.32 23.01
N ASP A 447 -25.92 -17.23 22.23
CA ASP A 447 -27.06 -16.36 21.93
C ASP A 447 -28.20 -17.13 21.24
N LEU A 448 -27.86 -18.16 20.45
CA LEU A 448 -28.82 -19.05 19.78
C LEU A 448 -29.26 -20.25 20.66
N GLY A 449 -28.70 -20.41 21.85
CA GLY A 449 -28.90 -21.54 22.76
C GLY A 449 -28.54 -22.89 22.14
N PHE A 450 -27.52 -22.91 21.28
CA PHE A 450 -27.03 -24.12 20.65
C PHE A 450 -26.14 -24.89 21.64
N ARG A 451 -26.51 -26.14 21.98
CA ARG A 451 -25.74 -27.03 22.88
C ARG A 451 -25.20 -26.32 24.14
N PRO A 452 -26.07 -25.82 25.03
CA PRO A 452 -25.68 -24.91 26.10
C PRO A 452 -24.57 -25.45 27.01
N GLU A 453 -24.61 -26.72 27.37
CA GLU A 453 -23.58 -27.33 28.24
C GLU A 453 -22.18 -27.34 27.60
N ASN A 454 -22.09 -27.65 26.29
CA ASN A 454 -20.82 -27.65 25.56
C ASN A 454 -20.29 -26.22 25.36
N VAL A 455 -21.16 -25.30 24.94
CA VAL A 455 -20.80 -23.89 24.73
C VAL A 455 -20.33 -23.24 26.03
N GLU A 456 -21.06 -23.42 27.12
CA GLU A 456 -20.69 -22.88 28.43
C GLU A 456 -19.35 -23.45 28.91
N ALA A 457 -19.11 -24.75 28.68
CA ALA A 457 -17.83 -25.37 29.01
C ALA A 457 -16.65 -24.75 28.24
N GLY A 458 -16.84 -24.42 26.96
CA GLY A 458 -15.85 -23.72 26.14
C GLY A 458 -15.63 -22.27 26.60
N ILE A 459 -16.71 -21.50 26.82
CA ILE A 459 -16.63 -20.09 27.25
C ILE A 459 -15.84 -19.97 28.54
N LYS A 460 -16.13 -20.82 29.54
CA LYS A 460 -15.39 -20.84 30.83
C LYS A 460 -13.89 -21.08 30.68
N VAL A 461 -13.47 -21.87 29.68
CA VAL A 461 -12.07 -22.16 29.41
C VAL A 461 -11.35 -20.92 28.86
N PHE A 462 -11.96 -20.23 27.89
CA PHE A 462 -11.39 -19.00 27.34
C PHE A 462 -11.47 -17.82 28.33
N ASP A 463 -12.58 -17.63 29.03
CA ASP A 463 -12.72 -16.58 30.07
C ASP A 463 -11.57 -16.67 31.09
N ARG A 464 -11.34 -17.87 31.64
CA ARG A 464 -10.27 -18.10 32.62
C ARG A 464 -8.86 -17.86 32.06
N ALA A 465 -8.63 -18.18 30.79
CA ALA A 465 -7.34 -17.92 30.15
C ALA A 465 -7.15 -16.41 29.93
N MET A 466 -8.20 -15.72 29.48
CA MET A 466 -8.18 -14.29 29.19
C MET A 466 -8.14 -13.41 30.45
N GLU A 467 -8.61 -13.87 31.61
CA GLU A 467 -8.44 -13.18 32.91
C GLU A 467 -6.97 -12.83 33.22
N ARG A 468 -6.03 -13.61 32.67
CA ARG A 468 -4.59 -13.44 32.87
C ARG A 468 -3.94 -12.52 31.82
N LEU A 469 -4.71 -12.09 30.82
CA LEU A 469 -4.25 -11.27 29.73
C LEU A 469 -4.83 -9.86 29.84
N ALA A 470 -3.99 -8.85 29.65
CA ALA A 470 -4.48 -7.52 29.41
C ALA A 470 -5.04 -7.45 27.97
N PRO A 471 -6.25 -6.92 27.76
CA PRO A 471 -6.71 -6.58 26.42
C PRO A 471 -5.67 -5.69 25.72
N PRO A 472 -5.47 -5.83 24.40
CA PRO A 472 -4.50 -5.06 23.60
C PRO A 472 -4.64 -3.54 23.75
N ASP A 473 -5.81 -3.05 24.17
CA ASP A 473 -6.09 -1.66 24.55
C ASP A 473 -5.29 -1.16 25.77
N ALA A 474 -4.45 -2.00 26.38
CA ALA A 474 -3.43 -1.57 27.33
C ALA A 474 -2.22 -0.86 26.70
N ARG A 475 -2.10 -0.82 25.36
CA ARG A 475 -1.10 0.03 24.68
C ARG A 475 -1.67 1.42 24.45
N TRP A 476 -1.00 2.44 24.99
CA TRP A 476 -1.37 3.84 24.80
C TRP A 476 -1.60 4.15 23.32
N GLN A 477 -2.79 4.63 22.98
CA GLN A 477 -3.11 5.18 21.68
C GLN A 477 -3.37 6.68 21.83
N PRO A 478 -2.89 7.51 20.88
CA PRO A 478 -3.19 8.92 20.90
C PRO A 478 -4.68 9.15 20.69
N ARG A 479 -5.25 10.06 21.47
CA ARG A 479 -6.58 10.63 21.28
C ARG A 479 -6.63 11.39 19.97
N ARG A 480 -5.63 12.23 19.71
CA ARG A 480 -5.45 12.98 18.45
C ARG A 480 -3.99 12.99 18.03
N ILE A 481 -3.77 13.18 16.72
CA ILE A 481 -2.46 13.47 16.15
C ILE A 481 -2.43 14.94 15.74
N ILE A 482 -1.49 15.71 16.27
CA ILE A 482 -1.24 17.10 15.89
C ILE A 482 -0.01 17.09 14.99
N LEU A 483 -0.26 17.12 13.68
CA LEU A 483 0.77 17.21 12.65
C LEU A 483 1.13 18.67 12.45
N PHE A 484 2.42 19.01 12.48
CA PHE A 484 2.88 20.38 12.28
C PHE A 484 3.87 20.51 11.12
N SER A 485 3.71 21.58 10.35
CA SER A 485 4.70 22.06 9.37
C SER A 485 4.67 23.58 9.35
N GLY A 486 5.83 24.24 9.41
CA GLY A 486 5.88 25.69 9.44
C GLY A 486 7.15 26.28 8.84
N HIS A 487 7.13 27.60 8.65
CA HIS A 487 8.33 28.31 8.22
C HIS A 487 9.43 28.25 9.28
N MET A 488 10.66 28.02 8.83
CA MET A 488 11.84 28.38 9.60
C MET A 488 11.97 29.89 9.69
N THR A 489 12.52 30.39 10.80
CA THR A 489 12.89 31.80 10.92
C THR A 489 13.82 32.20 9.78
N ASP A 490 13.65 33.38 9.23
CA ASP A 490 14.43 33.82 8.08
C ASP A 490 15.92 34.02 8.41
N GLU A 491 16.78 33.72 7.44
CA GLU A 491 18.19 34.08 7.50
C GLU A 491 18.37 35.60 7.43
N PRO A 492 19.43 36.15 8.06
CA PRO A 492 19.76 37.56 7.95
C PRO A 492 19.84 38.01 6.48
N GLY A 493 19.05 39.02 6.11
CA GLY A 493 19.10 39.60 4.76
C GLY A 493 18.24 38.89 3.69
N ARG A 494 17.33 37.99 4.07
CA ARG A 494 16.36 37.40 3.12
C ARG A 494 15.58 38.49 2.36
N ALA A 495 15.61 38.43 1.03
CA ALA A 495 15.02 39.44 0.16
C ALA A 495 13.49 39.60 0.30
N LYS A 496 12.78 38.49 0.54
CA LYS A 496 11.33 38.47 0.82
C LYS A 496 11.11 37.78 2.17
N PRO A 497 10.89 38.54 3.25
CA PRO A 497 10.65 37.96 4.57
C PRO A 497 9.38 37.11 4.58
N ARG A 498 9.46 35.94 5.21
CA ARG A 498 8.33 35.03 5.46
C ARG A 498 8.11 34.81 6.94
N PHE A 499 9.19 34.73 7.71
CA PHE A 499 9.17 34.66 9.16
C PHE A 499 10.37 35.41 9.78
N PRO A 500 10.27 36.74 9.92
CA PRO A 500 11.27 37.56 10.59
C PRO A 500 11.51 37.14 12.05
N ALA A 501 12.77 37.22 12.50
CA ALA A 501 13.16 36.82 13.85
C ALA A 501 12.50 37.65 14.98
N ASP A 502 12.18 38.92 14.74
CA ASP A 502 11.51 39.80 15.70
C ASP A 502 10.02 39.44 15.91
N LEU A 503 9.44 38.61 15.04
CA LEU A 503 8.05 38.17 15.12
C LEU A 503 7.89 36.79 15.76
N GLU A 504 8.97 36.21 16.29
CA GLU A 504 8.98 34.91 16.96
C GLU A 504 7.92 34.82 18.08
N GLY A 505 7.84 35.85 18.93
CA GLY A 505 6.89 35.87 20.05
C GLY A 505 5.42 35.89 19.61
N LEU A 506 5.11 36.54 18.48
CA LEU A 506 3.77 36.54 17.90
C LEU A 506 3.42 35.15 17.35
N ALA A 507 4.33 34.52 16.61
CA ALA A 507 4.15 33.16 16.11
C ALA A 507 3.98 32.14 17.26
N ALA A 508 4.79 32.25 18.31
CA ALA A 508 4.69 31.40 19.49
C ALA A 508 3.32 31.51 20.17
N SER A 509 2.81 32.74 20.31
CA SER A 509 1.50 33.02 20.91
C SER A 509 0.37 32.50 20.04
N ALA A 510 0.45 32.67 18.72
CA ALA A 510 -0.54 32.17 17.78
C ALA A 510 -0.60 30.63 17.78
N ILE A 511 0.55 29.96 17.75
CA ILE A 511 0.62 28.49 17.87
C ILE A 511 0.02 28.02 19.18
N ALA A 512 0.38 28.66 20.30
CA ALA A 512 -0.17 28.32 21.61
C ALA A 512 -1.69 28.47 21.66
N ALA A 513 -2.24 29.55 21.09
CA ALA A 513 -3.68 29.80 21.04
C ALA A 513 -4.44 28.73 20.24
N VAL A 514 -3.93 28.34 19.07
CA VAL A 514 -4.53 27.24 18.28
C VAL A 514 -4.53 25.92 19.06
N LEU A 515 -3.44 25.60 19.74
CA LEU A 515 -3.36 24.39 20.56
C LEU A 515 -4.34 24.41 21.75
N ASP A 516 -4.57 25.58 22.36
CA ASP A 516 -5.54 25.76 23.44
C ASP A 516 -6.98 25.64 22.94
N GLU A 517 -7.30 26.25 21.80
CA GLU A 517 -8.62 26.15 21.16
C GLU A 517 -8.96 24.69 20.82
N MET A 518 -7.96 23.93 20.36
CA MET A 518 -8.10 22.50 20.12
C MET A 518 -8.20 21.67 21.41
N GLY A 519 -7.85 22.21 22.58
CA GLY A 519 -7.78 21.47 23.83
C GLY A 519 -6.74 20.34 23.79
N VAL A 520 -5.57 20.61 23.23
CA VAL A 520 -4.46 19.66 23.10
C VAL A 520 -3.83 19.37 24.47
N GLY A 521 -3.53 18.10 24.77
CA GLY A 521 -3.02 17.69 26.07
C GLY A 521 -2.28 16.35 26.10
N PRO A 522 -2.07 15.76 27.29
CA PRO A 522 -1.18 14.60 27.50
C PRO A 522 -1.57 13.30 26.78
N ASP A 523 -2.83 13.19 26.37
CA ASP A 523 -3.35 12.04 25.62
C ASP A 523 -3.16 12.17 24.10
N ASP A 524 -2.61 13.28 23.62
CA ASP A 524 -2.35 13.52 22.20
C ASP A 524 -0.89 13.24 21.81
N LEU A 525 -0.66 13.03 20.51
CA LEU A 525 0.68 12.91 19.91
C LEU A 525 0.93 14.10 18.97
N ALA A 526 2.10 14.71 19.07
CA ALA A 526 2.56 15.76 18.16
C ALA A 526 3.69 15.24 17.26
N LEU A 527 3.61 15.56 15.96
CA LEU A 527 4.58 15.17 14.93
C LEU A 527 5.10 16.41 14.21
N THR A 528 6.42 16.59 14.19
CA THR A 528 7.11 17.77 13.64
C THR A 528 8.59 17.45 13.34
N GLN A 529 9.36 18.35 12.71
CA GLN A 529 10.78 18.08 12.41
C GLN A 529 11.74 18.60 13.51
N GLY A 530 11.31 19.61 14.26
CA GLY A 530 12.15 20.29 15.27
C GLY A 530 13.13 21.31 14.68
N ALA A 531 12.83 21.90 13.51
CA ALA A 531 13.61 22.99 12.92
C ALA A 531 13.44 24.32 13.69
N CYS A 532 14.36 25.27 13.48
CA CYS A 532 14.23 26.63 14.02
C CYS A 532 12.93 27.31 13.55
N GLY A 533 12.40 28.24 14.33
CA GLY A 533 11.11 28.88 14.02
C GLY A 533 9.93 27.99 14.38
N GLY A 534 9.01 27.76 13.43
CA GLY A 534 7.69 27.18 13.71
C GLY A 534 7.75 25.83 14.45
N ASP A 535 8.57 24.90 13.98
CA ASP A 535 8.63 23.52 14.53
C ASP A 535 9.09 23.48 16.00
N LEU A 536 10.13 24.24 16.37
CA LEU A 536 10.57 24.34 17.76
C LEU A 536 9.58 25.10 18.64
N LEU A 537 8.97 26.19 18.13
CA LEU A 537 7.92 26.93 18.86
C LEU A 537 6.72 26.04 19.15
N PHE A 538 6.30 25.25 18.17
CA PHE A 538 5.26 24.23 18.32
C PHE A 538 5.67 23.15 19.32
N THR A 539 6.88 22.61 19.22
CA THR A 539 7.37 21.59 20.16
C THR A 539 7.33 22.09 21.60
N GLU A 540 7.82 23.30 21.86
CA GLU A 540 7.81 23.89 23.20
C GLU A 540 6.39 24.11 23.72
N ALA A 541 5.46 24.55 22.85
CA ALA A 541 4.07 24.74 23.20
C ALA A 541 3.38 23.39 23.54
N CYS A 542 3.71 22.32 22.82
CA CYS A 542 3.25 20.96 23.11
C CYS A 542 3.81 20.42 24.43
N GLN A 543 5.12 20.59 24.67
CA GLN A 543 5.77 20.13 25.90
C GLN A 543 5.22 20.82 27.15
N LYS A 544 4.91 22.13 27.07
CA LYS A 544 4.22 22.86 28.15
C LYS A 544 2.83 22.28 28.50
N ARG A 545 2.19 21.58 27.55
CA ARG A 545 0.88 20.93 27.71
C ARG A 545 1.00 19.43 28.03
N GLY A 546 2.21 18.92 28.23
CA GLY A 546 2.46 17.50 28.50
C GLY A 546 2.22 16.57 27.31
N VAL A 547 2.10 17.12 26.11
CA VAL A 547 1.87 16.35 24.86
C VAL A 547 3.11 15.53 24.55
N ARG A 548 2.91 14.29 24.08
CA ARG A 548 4.02 13.47 23.58
C ARG A 548 4.46 14.01 22.23
N VAL A 549 5.72 14.39 22.09
CA VAL A 549 6.27 14.92 20.83
C VAL A 549 7.28 13.93 20.25
N ASN A 550 7.13 13.61 18.97
CA ASN A 550 8.10 12.85 18.18
C ASN A 550 8.64 13.70 17.03
N TRP A 551 9.96 13.62 16.83
CA TRP A 551 10.63 14.28 15.71
C TRP A 551 11.00 13.27 14.62
N LEU A 552 10.60 13.59 13.39
CA LEU A 552 11.08 12.93 12.18
C LEU A 552 11.88 13.96 11.37
N GLN A 553 13.11 13.65 11.01
CA GLN A 553 14.06 14.61 10.45
C GLN A 553 14.52 14.20 9.04
N PRO A 554 14.72 15.17 8.12
CA PRO A 554 15.19 14.92 6.76
C PRO A 554 16.66 14.49 6.68
N PHE A 555 17.45 14.78 7.72
CA PHE A 555 18.88 14.48 7.80
C PHE A 555 19.21 13.82 9.14
N GLU A 556 20.40 13.22 9.23
CA GLU A 556 20.95 12.84 10.52
C GLU A 556 21.15 14.08 11.40
N GLU A 557 21.01 13.90 12.72
CA GLU A 557 20.92 14.99 13.68
C GLU A 557 22.05 16.04 13.58
N PRO A 558 23.35 15.69 13.44
CA PRO A 558 24.41 16.69 13.29
C PRO A 558 24.22 17.61 12.08
N GLU A 559 23.82 17.02 10.95
CA GLU A 559 23.56 17.75 9.71
C GLU A 559 22.25 18.54 9.81
N PHE A 560 21.21 17.97 10.42
CA PHE A 560 19.95 18.66 10.66
C PHE A 560 20.14 19.91 11.51
N ILE A 561 20.97 19.84 12.56
CA ILE A 561 21.27 21.01 13.40
C ILE A 561 21.92 22.11 12.55
N GLN A 562 22.90 21.77 11.72
CA GLN A 562 23.57 22.75 10.85
C GLN A 562 22.61 23.38 9.83
N ARG A 563 21.84 22.54 9.12
CA ARG A 563 21.00 22.98 8.01
C ARG A 563 19.68 23.61 8.42
N SER A 564 19.10 23.20 9.55
CA SER A 564 17.70 23.50 9.89
C SER A 564 17.52 24.13 11.28
N VAL A 565 18.53 24.10 12.15
CA VAL A 565 18.43 24.68 13.51
C VAL A 565 19.25 25.96 13.63
N ILE A 566 20.57 25.91 13.39
CA ILE A 566 21.44 27.09 13.64
C ILE A 566 21.51 28.07 12.47
N ARG A 567 20.95 27.71 11.30
CA ARG A 567 20.98 28.54 10.09
C ARG A 567 20.51 29.98 10.32
N SER A 568 19.56 30.19 11.24
CA SER A 568 18.95 31.48 11.55
C SER A 568 19.44 32.08 12.87
N GLY A 569 20.52 31.52 13.44
CA GLY A 569 21.16 32.00 14.66
C GLY A 569 21.48 30.89 15.66
N GLU A 570 22.62 31.03 16.35
CA GLU A 570 23.13 30.03 17.31
C GLU A 570 22.22 29.86 18.54
N SER A 571 21.38 30.86 18.84
CA SER A 571 20.42 30.82 19.95
C SER A 571 19.43 29.64 19.84
N TRP A 572 19.13 29.19 18.62
CA TRP A 572 18.24 28.05 18.37
C TRP A 572 18.84 26.71 18.81
N ARG A 573 20.19 26.57 18.84
CA ARG A 573 20.82 25.30 19.27
C ARG A 573 20.42 24.95 20.69
N LYS A 574 20.46 25.92 21.61
CA LYS A 574 20.13 25.68 23.01
C LYS A 574 18.67 25.19 23.13
N ARG A 575 17.74 25.87 22.45
CA ARG A 575 16.32 25.49 22.45
C ARG A 575 16.08 24.10 21.88
N TYR A 576 16.77 23.77 20.78
CA TYR A 576 16.72 22.43 20.19
C TYR A 576 17.18 21.36 21.19
N LEU A 577 18.34 21.56 21.85
CA LEU A 577 18.87 20.61 22.82
C LEU A 577 17.97 20.48 24.06
N ASP A 578 17.45 21.59 24.55
CA ASP A 578 16.51 21.62 25.68
C ASP A 578 15.21 20.86 25.33
N ALA A 579 14.63 21.13 24.16
CA ALA A 579 13.42 20.44 23.68
C ALA A 579 13.67 18.95 23.42
N ARG A 580 14.81 18.60 22.79
CA ARG A 580 15.24 17.22 22.52
C ARG A 580 15.32 16.37 23.79
N ALA A 581 15.79 16.97 24.90
CA ALA A 581 15.95 16.26 26.17
C ALA A 581 14.63 15.78 26.79
N VAL A 582 13.49 16.32 26.35
CA VAL A 582 12.15 16.03 26.90
C VAL A 582 11.25 15.32 25.88
N LEU A 583 11.78 14.88 24.73
CA LEU A 583 11.00 14.12 23.76
C LEU A 583 10.58 12.75 24.29
N ALA A 584 9.46 12.24 23.78
CA ALA A 584 8.96 10.91 24.16
C ALA A 584 9.83 9.77 23.59
N ALA A 585 10.54 10.03 22.51
CA ALA A 585 11.49 9.13 21.86
C ALA A 585 12.63 9.93 21.21
N PRO A 586 13.80 9.31 20.98
CA PRO A 586 14.88 9.94 20.22
C PRO A 586 14.40 10.41 18.83
N PRO A 587 14.95 11.53 18.29
CA PRO A 587 14.67 11.93 16.92
C PRO A 587 15.02 10.81 15.94
N ARG A 588 14.14 10.61 14.95
CA ARG A 588 14.36 9.63 13.88
C ARG A 588 14.75 10.34 12.60
N ALA A 589 15.78 9.85 11.92
CA ALA A 589 16.32 10.48 10.72
C ALA A 589 15.97 9.66 9.47
N ALA A 590 15.48 10.32 8.42
CA ALA A 590 15.10 9.67 7.17
C ALA A 590 16.25 8.89 6.51
N PRO A 591 17.52 9.35 6.50
CA PRO A 591 18.64 8.56 5.98
C PRO A 591 18.86 7.23 6.71
N VAL A 592 18.59 7.20 8.02
CA VAL A 592 18.72 5.99 8.84
C VAL A 592 17.55 5.04 8.61
N GLU A 593 16.32 5.56 8.70
CA GLU A 593 15.11 4.75 8.68
C GLU A 593 14.69 4.35 7.27
N LEU A 594 14.76 5.29 6.32
CA LEU A 594 14.25 5.16 4.95
C LEU A 594 15.37 5.09 3.89
N GLY A 595 16.59 5.47 4.22
CA GLY A 595 17.77 5.33 3.36
C GLY A 595 18.10 6.57 2.58
N ALA A 596 19.00 6.45 1.62
CA ALA A 596 19.28 7.55 0.70
C ALA A 596 18.00 7.89 -0.11
N PRO A 597 17.74 9.18 -0.40
CA PRO A 597 16.70 9.52 -1.36
C PRO A 597 16.91 8.84 -2.71
N PRO A 598 15.84 8.60 -3.50
CA PRO A 598 15.97 8.06 -4.85
C PRO A 598 16.90 8.92 -5.73
N GLN A 599 17.54 8.31 -6.72
CA GLN A 599 18.39 9.05 -7.68
C GLN A 599 17.54 10.00 -8.54
N GLY A 600 18.17 11.08 -9.03
CA GLY A 600 17.51 12.05 -9.92
C GLY A 600 16.54 13.02 -9.25
N VAL A 601 16.34 12.93 -7.93
CA VAL A 601 15.55 13.91 -7.17
C VAL A 601 16.36 15.19 -6.87
N GLY A 602 15.68 16.34 -6.81
CA GLY A 602 16.32 17.62 -6.55
C GLY A 602 16.81 17.77 -5.09
N GLU A 603 17.71 18.72 -4.84
CA GLU A 603 18.32 18.97 -3.51
C GLU A 603 17.28 19.22 -2.39
N GLY A 604 16.10 19.73 -2.73
CA GLY A 604 15.00 19.99 -1.77
C GLY A 604 14.20 18.74 -1.36
N TYR A 605 14.35 17.62 -2.06
CA TYR A 605 13.49 16.46 -1.89
C TYR A 605 13.61 15.81 -0.50
N ALA A 606 14.75 15.95 0.19
CA ALA A 606 14.89 15.45 1.56
C ALA A 606 13.83 16.03 2.51
N TYR A 607 13.50 17.32 2.35
CA TYR A 607 12.44 17.98 3.14
C TYR A 607 11.05 17.52 2.71
N GLU A 608 10.78 17.40 1.40
CA GLU A 608 9.52 16.90 0.86
C GLU A 608 9.23 15.46 1.32
N ARG A 609 10.24 14.60 1.24
CA ARG A 609 10.22 13.23 1.73
C ARG A 609 9.92 13.16 3.22
N CYS A 610 10.58 14.00 4.03
CA CYS A 610 10.34 14.02 5.47
C CYS A 610 8.91 14.48 5.82
N ASN A 611 8.38 15.45 5.09
CA ASN A 611 6.98 15.89 5.23
C ASN A 611 5.98 14.79 4.84
N LEU A 612 6.22 14.05 3.74
CA LEU A 612 5.43 12.88 3.39
C LEU A 612 5.50 11.80 4.49
N TRP A 613 6.69 11.57 5.03
CA TRP A 613 6.90 10.62 6.11
C TRP A 613 6.15 11.00 7.40
N LEU A 614 6.15 12.28 7.77
CA LEU A 614 5.33 12.82 8.86
C LEU A 614 3.83 12.63 8.59
N LEU A 615 3.37 12.95 7.38
CA LEU A 615 1.97 12.81 6.97
C LEU A 615 1.52 11.34 7.03
N TYR A 616 2.28 10.42 6.44
CA TYR A 616 1.96 8.99 6.45
C TYR A 616 2.05 8.38 7.83
N THR A 617 3.00 8.81 8.66
CA THR A 617 3.03 8.42 10.08
C THR A 617 1.75 8.88 10.78
N ALA A 618 1.31 10.12 10.58
CA ALA A 618 0.06 10.63 11.16
C ALA A 618 -1.18 9.85 10.68
N LEU A 619 -1.33 9.67 9.36
CA LEU A 619 -2.48 8.97 8.77
C LEU A 619 -2.53 7.49 9.19
N SER A 620 -1.38 6.84 9.37
CA SER A 620 -1.33 5.46 9.85
C SER A 620 -1.89 5.27 11.27
N CYS A 621 -1.93 6.33 12.08
CA CYS A 621 -2.55 6.30 13.39
C CYS A 621 -4.08 6.38 13.35
N GLY A 622 -4.68 6.63 12.18
CA GLY A 622 -6.11 6.90 12.01
C GLY A 622 -6.33 8.26 11.35
N PRO A 623 -6.77 8.31 10.07
CA PRO A 623 -7.00 9.58 9.38
C PRO A 623 -7.95 10.49 10.16
N ASP A 624 -9.00 9.92 10.76
CA ASP A 624 -9.98 10.59 11.61
C ASP A 624 -9.40 11.21 12.89
N LYS A 625 -8.14 10.89 13.26
CA LYS A 625 -7.45 11.48 14.43
C LYS A 625 -6.53 12.64 14.06
N VAL A 626 -6.24 12.85 12.77
CA VAL A 626 -5.23 13.81 12.31
C VAL A 626 -5.80 15.23 12.29
N ASN A 627 -5.09 16.15 12.93
CA ASN A 627 -5.30 17.59 12.89
C ASN A 627 -4.00 18.23 12.42
N PHE A 628 -4.05 19.05 11.38
CA PHE A 628 -2.87 19.68 10.82
C PHE A 628 -2.81 21.16 11.22
N VAL A 629 -1.73 21.55 11.89
CA VAL A 629 -1.44 22.94 12.23
C VAL A 629 -0.28 23.40 11.38
N CYS A 630 -0.41 24.53 10.68
CA CYS A 630 0.69 25.06 9.89
C CYS A 630 0.90 26.56 10.08
N LEU A 631 2.16 26.96 10.22
CA LEU A 631 2.60 28.36 10.21
C LEU A 631 3.06 28.70 8.80
N TRP A 632 2.14 29.20 7.97
CA TRP A 632 2.31 29.22 6.52
C TRP A 632 1.62 30.41 5.85
N ASP A 633 2.34 31.08 4.95
CA ASP A 633 1.93 32.26 4.16
C ASP A 633 0.95 31.93 3.03
N GLY A 634 0.62 30.65 2.83
CA GLY A 634 -0.19 30.21 1.69
C GLY A 634 0.59 30.11 0.38
N GLY A 635 1.90 30.37 0.41
CA GLY A 635 2.77 30.31 -0.76
C GLY A 635 3.53 28.99 -0.91
N GLY A 636 3.66 28.46 -2.12
CA GLY A 636 4.45 27.23 -2.40
C GLY A 636 3.86 26.38 -3.54
N GLY A 637 4.72 25.63 -4.25
CA GLY A 637 4.42 24.95 -5.52
C GLY A 637 3.68 23.60 -5.45
N ASP A 638 3.35 23.06 -6.63
CA ASP A 638 2.47 21.88 -6.82
C ASP A 638 3.13 20.51 -6.57
N GLY A 639 4.38 20.47 -6.05
CA GLY A 639 5.10 19.23 -5.76
C GLY A 639 4.53 18.46 -4.55
N ALA A 640 4.64 17.13 -4.59
CA ALA A 640 4.30 16.27 -3.45
C ALA A 640 5.25 16.56 -2.27
N GLY A 641 4.74 16.55 -1.04
CA GLY A 641 5.55 16.73 0.18
C GLY A 641 5.81 18.18 0.64
N GLY A 642 5.35 19.20 -0.09
CA GLY A 642 5.35 20.57 0.42
C GLY A 642 4.28 20.81 1.52
N THR A 643 4.38 21.90 2.29
CA THR A 643 3.36 22.31 3.26
C THR A 643 1.98 22.49 2.60
N ALA A 644 1.93 23.01 1.36
CA ALA A 644 0.70 23.11 0.58
C ALA A 644 0.09 21.73 0.24
N HIS A 645 0.93 20.74 -0.08
CA HIS A 645 0.49 19.37 -0.31
C HIS A 645 -0.07 18.75 0.97
N MET A 646 0.63 18.88 2.11
CA MET A 646 0.13 18.40 3.41
C MET A 646 -1.20 19.04 3.79
N TYR A 647 -1.33 20.36 3.57
CA TYR A 647 -2.58 21.08 3.79
C TYR A 647 -3.72 20.49 2.96
N ARG A 648 -3.53 20.35 1.64
CA ARG A 648 -4.54 19.81 0.73
C ARG A 648 -4.93 18.37 1.09
N GLU A 649 -3.96 17.51 1.40
CA GLU A 649 -4.22 16.11 1.74
C GLU A 649 -4.99 15.95 3.05
N VAL A 650 -4.61 16.69 4.10
CA VAL A 650 -5.34 16.62 5.38
C VAL A 650 -6.73 17.26 5.25
N GLU A 651 -6.84 18.40 4.56
CA GLU A 651 -8.12 19.06 4.32
C GLU A 651 -9.09 18.14 3.55
N ARG A 652 -8.62 17.49 2.48
CA ARG A 652 -9.41 16.55 1.68
C ARG A 652 -9.91 15.36 2.50
N ARG A 653 -9.11 14.85 3.43
CA ARG A 653 -9.40 13.62 4.18
C ARG A 653 -10.21 13.87 5.45
N THR A 654 -9.95 14.98 6.14
CA THR A 654 -10.46 15.19 7.50
C THR A 654 -11.15 16.53 7.68
N GLY A 655 -10.85 17.53 6.84
CA GLY A 655 -11.28 18.93 7.02
C GLY A 655 -10.73 19.59 8.28
N ARG A 656 -9.71 19.01 8.93
CA ARG A 656 -9.15 19.47 10.21
C ARG A 656 -7.78 20.12 10.02
N VAL A 657 -7.79 21.27 9.39
CA VAL A 657 -6.59 22.11 9.22
C VAL A 657 -6.74 23.43 9.99
N SER A 658 -5.64 23.89 10.56
CA SER A 658 -5.55 25.20 11.21
C SER A 658 -4.32 25.91 10.68
N ARG A 659 -4.55 26.77 9.69
CA ARG A 659 -3.52 27.61 9.10
C ARG A 659 -3.37 28.89 9.90
N ILE A 660 -2.20 29.07 10.48
CA ILE A 660 -1.73 30.35 11.03
C ILE A 660 -1.10 31.11 9.86
N ASP A 661 -1.89 31.99 9.25
CA ASP A 661 -1.47 32.74 8.07
C ASP A 661 -0.41 33.79 8.43
N THR A 662 0.84 33.55 8.05
CA THR A 662 1.95 34.46 8.38
C THR A 662 1.83 35.81 7.67
N ASN A 663 1.15 35.88 6.52
CA ASN A 663 0.92 37.18 5.86
C ASN A 663 0.00 38.07 6.70
N ALA A 664 -1.06 37.49 7.26
CA ALA A 664 -1.99 38.20 8.13
C ALA A 664 -1.39 38.45 9.52
N LEU A 665 -0.70 37.46 10.09
CA LEU A 665 -0.12 37.55 11.43
C LEU A 665 1.01 38.59 11.52
N PHE A 666 1.77 38.75 10.43
CA PHE A 666 2.91 39.66 10.37
C PHE A 666 2.59 40.98 9.64
N ALA A 667 1.34 41.17 9.20
CA ALA A 667 0.88 42.44 8.67
C ALA A 667 0.99 43.51 9.76
N ARG A 668 1.76 44.57 9.48
CA ARG A 668 1.89 45.75 10.33
C ARG A 668 0.94 46.84 9.90
#